data_AF-I4H1J3-F1
#
_entry.id   AF-I4H1J3-F1
#
_cell.length_a   1.000
_cell.length_b   1.000
_cell.length_c   1.000
_cell.angle_alpha   90.00
_cell.angle_beta   90.00
_cell.angle_gamma   90.00
#
_symmetry.space_group_name_H-M   'P 1'
#
loop_
_entity.id
_entity.type
_entity.pdbx_description
1 polymer ?
#
loop_
_entity_poly.entity_id
_entity_poly.type
_entity_poly.pdbx_seq_one_letter_code
_entity_poly.pdbx_strand_id
1 'polypeptide(L)'
;MLDRLHTISQGDSSICVAVLDGPVDQAHPCFQGANLTYLPTLVQEAAKVDGSMSMHGTHVASILFGQPGSPVQGIVPQCKGIIIPIFADDRRRTSQLDLARGIEQAVHAGAHIINLSGGQLTDFGEADGWLKNAVRLCRENNVLLVAAAGNNGCECLHVPAALPSVLAVGAMDAQGKPLDFSNWGEAYQTQGILAPGEDILGAKAGGGTHRLSGTSLATPILSGVAGVLLSLQREQGDSPDPQKIRQILLQSALPCDLDLPEESRRCLAGKLNVSGAITLLKGEKMAEEFSSVAASEVTAAGCGCGGTLSATPQEQTAPSLTAVASSPSAGAVPSETPNLNNLIQPFPTAVTQQPTMPNFTANSVTASEAPSQIADLGQIVYVLGTLGYDFGTEARRDSFKQLMPPFDLDGGIMVPANPYDARQMVDYLGENISESRSLIWTLNIELTPVYAIAPTGPFASDVYRALQELLSGQIQPESDAEYMERVSIPGVLTGKKVKLYSGQIVPVIEPLGTRGIYGWKVNSLVNAAMEAVQAEDGTADEDRIRETLDGFLNRIYYDLRNLGTTSQDRALNFAVTNAFQAAQTFSQAVAVGMELDSVTVEKSPFCRIDSDCWDVKLKFFDPENSRRAKKIFRFTIDVSDLIPVTLGEVRSWSSPY
;
A
#
# COMPACT_ATOMS: atom_id res chain seq x y z
N MET A 1 29.00 9.09 22.08
CA MET A 1 27.94 9.62 21.19
C MET A 1 27.21 10.77 21.86
N LEU A 2 26.60 10.52 23.03
CA LEU A 2 25.78 11.50 23.75
C LEU A 2 26.48 12.85 23.99
N ASP A 3 27.73 12.85 24.44
CA ASP A 3 28.49 14.07 24.76
C ASP A 3 28.64 14.98 23.53
N ARG A 4 28.86 14.39 22.34
CA ARG A 4 28.88 15.13 21.07
C ARG A 4 27.52 15.74 20.75
N LEU A 5 26.43 14.98 20.94
CA LEU A 5 25.07 15.51 20.75
C LEU A 5 24.80 16.68 21.70
N HIS A 6 25.16 16.58 22.98
CA HIS A 6 25.00 17.66 23.95
C HIS A 6 25.90 18.88 23.69
N THR A 7 27.04 18.74 23.00
CA THR A 7 27.80 19.90 22.47
C THR A 7 27.22 20.52 21.21
N ILE A 8 26.23 19.87 20.59
CA ILE A 8 25.53 20.34 19.39
C ILE A 8 24.21 21.01 19.77
N SER A 9 23.32 20.31 20.48
CA SER A 9 22.14 20.86 21.15
C SER A 9 21.59 19.85 22.18
N GLN A 10 20.98 20.33 23.27
CA GLN A 10 20.33 19.49 24.29
C GLN A 10 18.80 19.41 24.10
N GLY A 11 18.31 19.88 22.96
CA GLY A 11 16.89 20.06 22.67
C GLY A 11 16.43 21.50 22.86
N ASP A 12 15.37 21.88 22.15
CA ASP A 12 14.66 23.15 22.33
C ASP A 12 13.26 22.91 22.90
N SER A 13 12.84 23.79 23.83
CA SER A 13 11.58 23.64 24.57
C SER A 13 10.31 23.75 23.70
N SER A 14 10.40 24.27 22.47
CA SER A 14 9.29 24.27 21.52
C SER A 14 9.15 22.97 20.73
N ILE A 15 10.21 22.15 20.68
CA ILE A 15 10.17 20.82 20.07
C ILE A 15 9.54 19.84 21.06
N CYS A 16 8.51 19.12 20.58
CA CYS A 16 7.72 18.22 21.40
C CYS A 16 7.88 16.77 20.93
N VAL A 17 8.28 15.88 21.83
CA VAL A 17 8.43 14.44 21.58
C VAL A 17 7.41 13.69 22.42
N ALA A 18 6.51 12.95 21.78
CA ALA A 18 5.59 12.04 22.45
C ALA A 18 6.24 10.65 22.61
N VAL A 19 6.00 10.00 23.74
CA VAL A 19 6.38 8.61 24.02
C VAL A 19 5.10 7.82 24.26
N LEU A 20 4.86 6.87 23.36
CA LEU A 20 3.75 5.94 23.40
C LEU A 20 4.30 4.60 23.87
N ASP A 21 4.12 4.32 25.16
CA ASP A 21 4.69 3.16 25.85
C ASP A 21 3.82 2.76 27.06
N GLY A 22 4.37 2.15 28.11
CA GLY A 22 3.73 2.06 29.42
C GLY A 22 3.75 3.40 30.18
N PRO A 23 3.20 3.44 31.41
CA PRO A 23 3.41 4.55 32.34
C PRO A 23 4.91 4.82 32.57
N VAL A 24 5.24 6.03 33.01
CA VAL A 24 6.62 6.38 33.41
C VAL A 24 6.64 6.72 34.90
N ASP A 25 7.72 6.37 35.60
CA ASP A 25 7.96 6.79 36.97
C ASP A 25 8.49 8.24 36.99
N GLN A 26 7.59 9.24 37.09
CA GLN A 26 7.98 10.65 37.20
C GLN A 26 8.76 10.98 38.48
N ALA A 27 8.67 10.15 39.53
CA ALA A 27 9.40 10.37 40.78
C ALA A 27 10.87 9.95 40.66
N HIS A 28 11.24 9.24 39.59
CA HIS A 28 12.61 8.82 39.35
C HIS A 28 13.56 10.03 39.24
N PRO A 29 14.72 10.05 39.96
CA PRO A 29 15.63 11.21 39.98
C PRO A 29 16.12 11.72 38.62
N CYS A 30 16.09 10.91 37.55
CA CYS A 30 16.49 11.38 36.22
C CYS A 30 15.50 12.35 35.56
N PHE A 31 14.26 12.45 36.03
CA PHE A 31 13.27 13.38 35.46
C PHE A 31 13.13 14.68 36.27
N GLN A 32 13.95 14.90 37.29
CA GLN A 32 13.92 16.12 38.11
C GLN A 32 14.38 17.34 37.29
N GLY A 33 13.40 18.10 36.77
CA GLY A 33 13.60 19.22 35.86
C GLY A 33 13.10 18.98 34.42
N ALA A 34 12.74 17.74 34.07
CA ALA A 34 12.24 17.40 32.74
C ALA A 34 10.80 17.91 32.52
N ASN A 35 10.54 18.52 31.36
CA ASN A 35 9.22 19.06 30.99
C ASN A 35 8.28 17.95 30.47
N LEU A 36 7.78 17.10 31.36
CA LEU A 36 6.95 15.95 31.02
C LEU A 36 5.46 16.17 31.34
N THR A 37 4.61 16.14 30.31
CA THR A 37 3.14 16.16 30.44
C THR A 37 2.58 14.76 30.22
N TYR A 38 1.53 14.38 30.96
CA TYR A 38 0.80 13.12 30.77
C TYR A 38 -0.55 13.36 30.13
N LEU A 39 -0.94 12.49 29.21
CA LEU A 39 -2.29 12.46 28.66
C LEU A 39 -3.06 11.24 29.18
N PRO A 40 -4.39 11.32 29.35
CA PRO A 40 -5.19 10.19 29.80
C PRO A 40 -5.13 9.07 28.77
N THR A 41 -4.82 7.85 29.20
CA THR A 41 -4.86 6.68 28.33
C THR A 41 -6.27 6.43 27.80
N LEU A 42 -6.36 6.00 26.54
CA LEU A 42 -7.61 5.61 25.87
C LEU A 42 -7.73 4.07 25.76
N VAL A 43 -6.83 3.34 26.43
CA VAL A 43 -6.70 1.88 26.37
C VAL A 43 -7.40 1.23 27.56
N GLN A 44 -8.18 0.18 27.32
CA GLN A 44 -8.77 -0.61 28.40
C GLN A 44 -7.70 -1.49 29.06
N GLU A 45 -7.77 -1.63 30.39
CA GLU A 45 -6.78 -2.40 31.18
C GLU A 45 -5.32 -1.91 31.03
N ALA A 46 -5.12 -0.62 30.74
CA ALA A 46 -3.81 0.03 30.67
C ALA A 46 -2.93 -0.28 31.89
N ALA A 47 -1.63 -0.45 31.64
CA ALA A 47 -0.66 -0.87 32.64
C ALA A 47 -0.57 0.07 33.85
N LYS A 48 -0.16 -0.50 34.99
CA LYS A 48 -0.02 0.20 36.26
C LYS A 48 1.35 0.85 36.39
N VAL A 49 1.47 1.84 37.28
CA VAL A 49 2.73 2.56 37.53
C VAL A 49 3.77 1.68 38.24
N ASP A 50 3.34 0.66 38.98
CA ASP A 50 4.15 -0.44 39.54
C ASP A 50 4.28 -1.65 38.59
N GLY A 51 3.74 -1.54 37.37
CA GLY A 51 3.63 -2.61 36.38
C GLY A 51 4.92 -2.95 35.62
N SER A 52 4.89 -4.08 34.91
CA SER A 52 5.98 -4.53 34.06
C SER A 52 6.17 -3.62 32.83
N MET A 53 5.11 -2.99 32.34
CA MET A 53 5.22 -2.01 31.25
C MET A 53 5.67 -0.64 31.75
N SER A 54 5.46 -0.30 33.03
CA SER A 54 6.02 0.92 33.63
C SER A 54 7.55 0.87 33.70
N MET A 55 8.12 -0.30 33.99
CA MET A 55 9.57 -0.54 33.86
C MET A 55 10.09 -0.26 32.45
N HIS A 56 9.34 -0.63 31.41
CA HIS A 56 9.72 -0.40 30.01
C HIS A 56 9.61 1.08 29.62
N GLY A 57 8.44 1.69 29.87
CA GLY A 57 8.19 3.10 29.58
C GLY A 57 9.18 4.02 30.28
N THR A 58 9.43 3.79 31.57
CA THR A 58 10.42 4.55 32.37
C THR A 58 11.81 4.49 31.74
N HIS A 59 12.26 3.32 31.29
CA HIS A 59 13.55 3.16 30.63
C HIS A 59 13.59 3.91 29.27
N VAL A 60 12.55 3.76 28.44
CA VAL A 60 12.42 4.42 27.13
C VAL A 60 12.41 5.95 27.27
N ALA A 61 11.60 6.50 28.18
CA ALA A 61 11.52 7.93 28.42
C ALA A 61 12.83 8.51 28.99
N SER A 62 13.58 7.75 29.79
CA SER A 62 14.85 8.21 30.35
C SER A 62 15.95 8.42 29.29
N ILE A 63 15.93 7.63 28.20
CA ILE A 63 16.85 7.78 27.05
C ILE A 63 16.58 9.09 26.28
N LEU A 64 15.35 9.59 26.32
CA LEU A 64 14.98 10.88 25.73
C LEU A 64 15.24 12.05 26.70
N PHE A 65 14.67 11.99 27.91
CA PHE A 65 14.49 13.16 28.78
C PHE A 65 15.29 13.15 30.09
N GLY A 66 16.16 12.14 30.31
CA GLY A 66 17.00 12.05 31.50
C GLY A 66 17.91 13.30 31.66
N GLN A 67 17.81 13.99 32.78
CA GLN A 67 18.43 15.31 32.92
C GLN A 67 19.97 15.24 33.09
N PRO A 68 20.73 16.23 32.58
CA PRO A 68 22.18 16.30 32.76
C PRO A 68 22.60 16.22 34.23
N GLY A 69 23.67 15.47 34.52
CA GLY A 69 24.15 15.24 35.89
C GLY A 69 23.28 14.30 36.75
N SER A 70 22.15 13.80 36.24
CA SER A 70 21.34 12.78 36.92
C SER A 70 21.85 11.35 36.62
N PRO A 71 21.27 10.29 37.24
CA PRO A 71 21.70 8.91 37.01
C PRO A 71 21.58 8.41 35.56
N VAL A 72 20.76 9.07 34.74
CA VAL A 72 20.60 8.76 33.30
C VAL A 72 20.55 10.07 32.54
N GLN A 73 21.42 10.21 31.55
CA GLN A 73 21.44 11.38 30.66
C GLN A 73 20.76 11.00 29.35
N GLY A 74 19.65 11.66 29.05
CA GLY A 74 18.89 11.51 27.82
C GLY A 74 19.42 12.41 26.70
N ILE A 75 18.97 12.16 25.47
CA ILE A 75 19.48 12.84 24.27
C ILE A 75 18.87 14.24 24.09
N VAL A 76 17.63 14.45 24.52
CA VAL A 76 16.87 15.70 24.38
C VAL A 76 16.25 16.17 25.71
N PRO A 77 17.05 16.36 26.77
CA PRO A 77 16.53 16.71 28.10
C PRO A 77 15.78 18.05 28.17
N GLN A 78 16.01 18.96 27.23
CA GLN A 78 15.36 20.28 27.20
C GLN A 78 14.12 20.35 26.29
N CYS A 79 13.82 19.29 25.51
CA CYS A 79 12.59 19.22 24.73
C CYS A 79 11.36 19.00 25.63
N LYS A 80 10.18 19.38 25.14
CA LYS A 80 8.90 19.03 25.78
C LYS A 80 8.62 17.54 25.57
N GLY A 81 8.36 16.80 26.64
CA GLY A 81 7.93 15.41 26.60
C GLY A 81 6.42 15.25 26.82
N ILE A 82 5.79 14.35 26.06
CA ILE A 82 4.41 13.90 26.30
C ILE A 82 4.42 12.38 26.52
N ILE A 83 3.89 11.92 27.65
CA ILE A 83 3.75 10.48 27.93
C ILE A 83 2.30 10.06 27.68
N ILE A 84 2.11 9.03 26.85
CA ILE A 84 0.80 8.44 26.54
C ILE A 84 0.87 6.93 26.80
N PRO A 85 0.29 6.42 27.90
CA PRO A 85 0.27 4.99 28.17
C PRO A 85 -0.65 4.25 27.17
N ILE A 86 -0.09 3.31 26.42
CA ILE A 86 -0.77 2.50 25.38
C ILE A 86 -0.63 0.98 25.53
N PHE A 87 0.19 0.50 26.48
CA PHE A 87 0.34 -0.93 26.78
C PHE A 87 -0.42 -1.36 28.04
N ALA A 88 -0.82 -2.64 28.08
CA ALA A 88 -1.35 -3.34 29.25
C ALA A 88 -0.28 -4.23 29.89
N ASP A 89 -0.38 -4.51 31.19
CA ASP A 89 0.67 -5.28 31.90
C ASP A 89 0.71 -6.77 31.56
N ASP A 90 -0.37 -7.33 31.03
CA ASP A 90 -0.45 -8.74 30.63
C ASP A 90 0.23 -9.02 29.27
N ARG A 91 0.43 -7.98 28.44
CA ARG A 91 0.89 -8.09 27.05
C ARG A 91 1.83 -6.97 26.63
N ARG A 92 3.03 -7.34 26.18
CA ARG A 92 3.93 -6.51 25.34
C ARG A 92 3.39 -6.28 23.90
N ARG A 93 2.07 -6.30 23.73
CA ARG A 93 1.35 -6.12 22.47
C ARG A 93 0.12 -5.27 22.77
N THR A 94 -0.01 -4.16 22.08
CA THR A 94 -1.19 -3.30 22.11
C THR A 94 -2.02 -3.53 20.84
N SER A 95 -3.30 -3.15 20.82
CA SER A 95 -4.14 -3.30 19.63
C SER A 95 -3.83 -2.23 18.59
N GLN A 96 -4.08 -2.50 17.31
CA GLN A 96 -3.92 -1.49 16.25
C GLN A 96 -4.87 -0.29 16.42
N LEU A 97 -6.03 -0.49 17.05
CA LEU A 97 -6.97 0.57 17.39
C LEU A 97 -6.44 1.47 18.53
N ASP A 98 -5.79 0.89 19.52
CA ASP A 98 -5.19 1.63 20.64
C ASP A 98 -3.90 2.35 20.24
N LEU A 99 -3.11 1.75 19.33
CA LEU A 99 -2.04 2.44 18.61
C LEU A 99 -2.58 3.66 17.85
N ALA A 100 -3.64 3.50 17.07
CA ALA A 100 -4.24 4.59 16.31
C ALA A 100 -4.69 5.74 17.24
N ARG A 101 -5.43 5.43 18.31
CA ARG A 101 -5.86 6.39 19.33
C ARG A 101 -4.70 7.15 19.97
N GLY A 102 -3.65 6.45 20.40
CA GLY A 102 -2.47 7.07 21.00
C GLY A 102 -1.72 7.99 20.04
N ILE A 103 -1.64 7.60 18.76
CA ILE A 103 -1.02 8.39 17.70
C ILE A 103 -1.84 9.68 17.43
N GLU A 104 -3.16 9.56 17.25
CA GLU A 104 -4.05 10.72 17.08
C GLU A 104 -3.98 11.67 18.28
N GLN A 105 -3.95 11.14 19.49
CA GLN A 105 -3.83 11.91 20.72
C GLN A 105 -2.49 12.67 20.81
N ALA A 106 -1.38 12.09 20.34
CA ALA A 106 -0.09 12.76 20.26
C ALA A 106 -0.06 13.88 19.22
N VAL A 107 -0.62 13.65 18.02
CA VAL A 107 -0.72 14.68 16.97
C VAL A 107 -1.55 15.88 17.47
N HIS A 108 -2.73 15.63 18.04
CA HIS A 108 -3.60 16.69 18.58
C HIS A 108 -2.97 17.44 19.79
N ALA A 109 -2.01 16.84 20.50
CA ALA A 109 -1.27 17.48 21.58
C ALA A 109 0.00 18.26 21.14
N GLY A 110 0.26 18.33 19.82
CA GLY A 110 1.35 19.09 19.22
C GLY A 110 2.71 18.37 19.22
N ALA A 111 2.72 17.03 19.23
CA ALA A 111 3.95 16.26 19.05
C ALA A 111 4.54 16.51 17.65
N HIS A 112 5.84 16.81 17.59
CA HIS A 112 6.62 16.90 16.35
C HIS A 112 7.21 15.53 15.99
N ILE A 113 7.57 14.75 17.01
CA ILE A 113 8.05 13.37 16.91
C ILE A 113 7.20 12.50 17.84
N ILE A 114 6.85 11.29 17.37
CA ILE A 114 6.19 10.25 18.16
C ILE A 114 7.12 9.05 18.22
N ASN A 115 7.66 8.75 19.39
CA ASN A 115 8.41 7.54 19.68
C ASN A 115 7.45 6.41 20.09
N LEU A 116 7.48 5.31 19.34
CA LEU A 116 6.68 4.12 19.60
C LEU A 116 7.58 2.89 19.75
N SER A 117 7.96 2.55 20.98
CA SER A 117 8.97 1.52 21.28
C SER A 117 8.41 0.09 21.31
N GLY A 118 7.48 -0.21 20.40
CA GLY A 118 6.92 -1.55 20.19
C GLY A 118 6.09 -1.62 18.91
N GLY A 119 5.20 -2.61 18.81
CA GLY A 119 4.36 -2.82 17.65
C GLY A 119 3.60 -4.15 17.71
N GLN A 120 2.90 -4.48 16.63
CA GLN A 120 2.25 -5.77 16.42
C GLN A 120 2.93 -6.48 15.24
N LEU A 121 3.39 -7.72 15.47
CA LEU A 121 3.87 -8.62 14.39
C LEU A 121 2.71 -8.94 13.44
N THR A 122 3.00 -8.90 12.15
CA THR A 122 2.08 -9.06 11.01
C THR A 122 2.77 -9.88 9.93
N ASP A 123 2.01 -10.58 9.08
CA ASP A 123 2.61 -11.53 8.11
C ASP A 123 3.37 -10.78 6.98
N PHE A 124 2.86 -9.61 6.56
CA PHE A 124 3.35 -8.83 5.42
C PHE A 124 3.43 -7.31 5.69
N GLY A 125 3.33 -6.88 6.95
CA GLY A 125 3.34 -5.45 7.33
C GLY A 125 1.99 -4.76 7.17
N GLU A 126 0.91 -5.53 7.03
CA GLU A 126 -0.46 -5.06 6.89
C GLU A 126 -1.04 -4.47 8.19
N ALA A 127 -1.75 -3.35 8.07
CA ALA A 127 -2.43 -2.71 9.21
C ALA A 127 -3.90 -2.43 8.95
N ASP A 128 -4.64 -2.31 10.05
CA ASP A 128 -6.05 -1.91 10.09
C ASP A 128 -6.24 -0.50 9.53
N GLY A 129 -7.45 -0.22 9.01
CA GLY A 129 -7.81 1.09 8.46
C GLY A 129 -7.61 2.24 9.45
N TRP A 130 -7.84 2.02 10.74
CA TRP A 130 -7.61 3.00 11.81
C TRP A 130 -6.13 3.35 11.97
N LEU A 131 -5.24 2.35 12.05
CA LEU A 131 -3.80 2.58 12.20
C LEU A 131 -3.20 3.22 10.93
N LYS A 132 -3.65 2.79 9.74
CA LYS A 132 -3.31 3.44 8.46
C LYS A 132 -3.73 4.91 8.44
N ASN A 133 -4.93 5.24 8.93
CA ASN A 133 -5.41 6.62 9.03
C ASN A 133 -4.63 7.45 10.06
N ALA A 134 -4.26 6.89 11.22
CA ALA A 134 -3.45 7.60 12.21
C ALA A 134 -2.02 7.90 11.71
N VAL A 135 -1.38 6.96 11.02
CA VAL A 135 -0.08 7.20 10.35
C VAL A 135 -0.20 8.25 9.23
N ARG A 136 -1.30 8.22 8.47
CA ARG A 136 -1.61 9.23 7.47
C ARG A 136 -1.82 10.62 8.10
N LEU A 137 -2.49 10.70 9.25
CA LEU A 137 -2.68 11.95 10.01
C LEU A 137 -1.34 12.56 10.45
N CYS A 138 -0.39 11.73 10.92
CA CYS A 138 0.97 12.21 11.21
C CYS A 138 1.61 12.89 10.00
N ARG A 139 1.60 12.23 8.84
CA ARG A 139 2.15 12.78 7.60
C ARG A 139 1.46 14.08 7.18
N GLU A 140 0.13 14.14 7.29
CA GLU A 140 -0.67 15.31 6.94
C GLU A 140 -0.46 16.51 7.88
N ASN A 141 0.02 16.28 9.11
CA ASN A 141 0.36 17.33 10.09
C ASN A 141 1.88 17.56 10.25
N ASN A 142 2.71 17.05 9.33
CA ASN A 142 4.18 17.05 9.40
C ASN A 142 4.76 16.53 10.73
N VAL A 143 4.21 15.43 11.24
CA VAL A 143 4.70 14.72 12.44
C VAL A 143 5.50 13.49 12.01
N LEU A 144 6.63 13.24 12.68
CA LEU A 144 7.48 12.08 12.44
C LEU A 144 7.16 10.95 13.43
N LEU A 145 6.55 9.87 12.94
CA LEU A 145 6.40 8.62 13.71
C LEU A 145 7.68 7.77 13.57
N VAL A 146 8.27 7.40 14.70
CA VAL A 146 9.48 6.56 14.81
C VAL A 146 9.12 5.31 15.59
N ALA A 147 9.33 4.12 15.02
CA ALA A 147 8.80 2.87 15.58
C ALA A 147 9.79 1.70 15.50
N ALA A 148 9.73 0.81 16.50
CA ALA A 148 10.58 -0.36 16.61
C ALA A 148 10.30 -1.41 15.51
N ALA A 149 11.34 -1.95 14.86
CA ALA A 149 11.21 -3.02 13.87
C ALA A 149 10.77 -4.38 14.48
N GLY A 150 11.06 -4.58 15.77
CA GLY A 150 10.71 -5.78 16.52
C GLY A 150 11.92 -6.69 16.83
N ASN A 151 11.72 -7.62 17.76
CA ASN A 151 12.78 -8.40 18.41
C ASN A 151 12.60 -9.92 18.19
N ASN A 152 12.22 -10.35 16.99
CA ASN A 152 11.95 -11.76 16.65
C ASN A 152 13.13 -12.48 15.99
N GLY A 153 14.13 -11.74 15.49
CA GLY A 153 15.32 -12.29 14.82
C GLY A 153 15.04 -12.87 13.44
N CYS A 154 14.01 -12.38 12.74
CA CYS A 154 13.58 -12.88 11.45
C CYS A 154 13.25 -11.77 10.43
N GLU A 155 13.09 -12.18 9.18
CA GLU A 155 12.60 -11.33 8.08
C GLU A 155 11.08 -11.13 8.25
N CYS A 156 10.73 -10.22 9.16
CA CYS A 156 9.45 -10.19 9.86
C CYS A 156 9.00 -8.74 10.11
N LEU A 157 7.77 -8.40 9.77
CA LEU A 157 7.28 -7.03 9.79
C LEU A 157 6.35 -6.75 10.99
N HIS A 158 6.65 -5.69 11.73
CA HIS A 158 5.80 -5.11 12.76
C HIS A 158 5.15 -3.81 12.28
N VAL A 159 3.86 -3.66 12.56
CA VAL A 159 3.13 -2.38 12.39
C VAL A 159 3.12 -1.59 13.71
N PRO A 160 3.21 -0.24 13.66
CA PRO A 160 3.21 0.60 12.47
C PRO A 160 4.58 0.77 11.78
N ALA A 161 5.68 0.20 12.29
CA ALA A 161 7.02 0.42 11.73
C ALA A 161 7.13 0.06 10.22
N ALA A 162 6.39 -0.95 9.75
CA ALA A 162 6.36 -1.37 8.35
C ALA A 162 5.50 -0.46 7.44
N LEU A 163 4.73 0.49 8.01
CA LEU A 163 3.81 1.33 7.24
C LEU A 163 4.53 2.51 6.57
N PRO A 164 4.13 2.92 5.34
CA PRO A 164 4.78 4.03 4.64
C PRO A 164 4.80 5.34 5.44
N SER A 165 5.87 6.12 5.29
CA SER A 165 6.13 7.40 5.98
C SER A 165 6.51 7.29 7.46
N VAL A 166 6.50 6.09 8.05
CA VAL A 166 7.11 5.81 9.36
C VAL A 166 8.63 5.73 9.21
N LEU A 167 9.37 5.96 10.29
CA LEU A 167 10.81 5.69 10.39
C LEU A 167 11.01 4.46 11.29
N ALA A 168 11.38 3.33 10.69
CA ALA A 168 11.60 2.09 11.42
C ALA A 168 12.97 2.08 12.09
N VAL A 169 13.10 1.39 13.23
CA VAL A 169 14.36 1.33 13.99
C VAL A 169 14.74 -0.10 14.32
N GLY A 170 15.86 -0.55 13.75
CA GLY A 170 16.56 -1.77 14.12
C GLY A 170 17.64 -1.50 15.15
N ALA A 171 18.19 -2.57 15.74
CA ALA A 171 19.17 -2.50 16.82
C ALA A 171 20.55 -3.00 16.37
N MET A 172 21.61 -2.25 16.72
CA MET A 172 23.01 -2.66 16.54
C MET A 172 23.81 -2.67 17.85
N ASP A 173 24.90 -3.42 17.85
CA ASP A 173 25.92 -3.46 18.91
C ASP A 173 26.80 -2.19 18.95
N ALA A 174 27.82 -2.19 19.80
CA ALA A 174 28.78 -1.08 19.91
C ALA A 174 29.76 -0.98 18.72
N GLN A 175 29.85 -2.01 17.88
CA GLN A 175 30.70 -2.12 16.70
C GLN A 175 29.95 -1.69 15.42
N GLY A 176 28.61 -1.63 15.49
CA GLY A 176 27.72 -1.29 14.38
C GLY A 176 27.19 -2.49 13.60
N LYS A 177 27.30 -3.72 14.12
CA LYS A 177 26.67 -4.91 13.52
C LYS A 177 25.21 -5.03 14.01
N PRO A 178 24.23 -5.37 13.15
CA PRO A 178 22.86 -5.65 13.57
C PRO A 178 22.81 -6.81 14.58
N LEU A 179 22.05 -6.62 15.66
CA LEU A 179 21.85 -7.63 16.70
C LEU A 179 20.93 -8.76 16.21
N ASP A 180 21.21 -9.99 16.63
CA ASP A 180 20.55 -11.17 16.07
C ASP A 180 19.03 -11.24 16.25
N PHE A 181 18.48 -10.56 17.27
CA PHE A 181 17.04 -10.46 17.47
C PHE A 181 16.38 -9.33 16.64
N SER A 182 17.15 -8.38 16.08
CA SER A 182 16.59 -7.24 15.35
C SER A 182 15.95 -7.72 14.06
N ASN A 183 14.66 -7.42 13.87
CA ASN A 183 13.95 -7.77 12.64
C ASN A 183 14.46 -6.97 11.43
N TRP A 184 14.35 -7.57 10.25
CA TRP A 184 14.59 -6.94 8.95
C TRP A 184 13.46 -7.30 7.97
N GLY A 185 13.51 -6.75 6.75
CA GLY A 185 12.56 -7.07 5.68
C GLY A 185 12.49 -5.97 4.63
N GLU A 186 11.88 -6.25 3.48
CA GLU A 186 11.84 -5.37 2.31
C GLU A 186 11.33 -3.95 2.64
N ALA A 187 10.21 -3.85 3.36
CA ALA A 187 9.67 -2.56 3.80
C ALA A 187 10.71 -1.75 4.61
N TYR A 188 11.46 -2.40 5.49
CA TYR A 188 12.49 -1.73 6.31
C TYR A 188 13.74 -1.32 5.52
N GLN A 189 14.05 -1.91 4.35
CA GLN A 189 15.21 -1.49 3.55
C GLN A 189 15.13 -0.02 3.08
N THR A 190 13.91 0.50 2.90
CA THR A 190 13.68 1.86 2.37
C THR A 190 13.33 2.90 3.43
N GLN A 191 13.02 2.48 4.67
CA GLN A 191 12.59 3.38 5.74
C GLN A 191 13.09 3.03 7.14
N GLY A 192 14.01 2.07 7.27
CA GLY A 192 14.57 1.61 8.54
C GLY A 192 16.03 2.01 8.73
N ILE A 193 16.43 2.32 9.97
CA ILE A 193 17.81 2.65 10.34
C ILE A 193 18.23 1.81 11.56
N LEU A 194 19.47 1.32 11.58
CA LEU A 194 20.08 0.75 12.77
C LEU A 194 20.55 1.86 13.72
N ALA A 195 20.05 1.85 14.96
CA ALA A 195 20.57 2.65 16.07
C ALA A 195 21.08 1.73 17.19
N PRO A 196 21.98 2.20 18.07
CA PRO A 196 22.51 1.38 19.17
C PRO A 196 21.38 0.79 20.01
N GLY A 197 21.38 -0.52 20.23
CA GLY A 197 20.30 -1.21 20.93
C GLY A 197 20.75 -2.36 21.81
N GLU A 198 22.05 -2.40 22.15
CA GLU A 198 22.65 -3.33 23.11
C GLU A 198 23.06 -2.59 24.39
N ASP A 199 22.78 -3.19 25.55
CA ASP A 199 23.21 -2.73 26.87
C ASP A 199 22.95 -1.24 27.15
N ILE A 200 21.85 -0.71 26.59
CA ILE A 200 21.48 0.70 26.70
C ILE A 200 21.09 1.01 28.14
N LEU A 201 21.75 1.99 28.76
CA LEU A 201 21.49 2.42 30.13
C LEU A 201 20.20 3.23 30.22
N GLY A 202 19.37 2.94 31.22
CA GLY A 202 18.20 3.75 31.54
C GLY A 202 17.66 3.57 32.95
N ALA A 203 16.60 4.32 33.23
CA ALA A 203 16.00 4.43 34.54
C ALA A 203 15.08 3.25 34.84
N LYS A 204 15.17 2.76 36.07
CA LYS A 204 14.31 1.70 36.59
C LYS A 204 13.16 2.32 37.39
N ALA A 205 11.92 1.92 37.11
CA ALA A 205 10.76 2.31 37.91
C ALA A 205 10.92 1.84 39.37
N GLY A 206 10.60 2.72 40.32
CA GLY A 206 10.88 2.51 41.75
C GLY A 206 12.33 2.82 42.17
N GLY A 207 13.19 3.27 41.25
CA GLY A 207 14.52 3.79 41.55
C GLY A 207 15.69 2.98 40.97
N GLY A 208 16.77 3.71 40.68
CA GLY A 208 18.03 3.16 40.21
C GLY A 208 18.09 3.04 38.69
N THR A 209 19.12 2.37 38.18
CA THR A 209 19.35 2.21 36.74
C THR A 209 19.62 0.77 36.38
N HIS A 210 19.35 0.40 35.13
CA HIS A 210 19.71 -0.88 34.55
C HIS A 210 20.08 -0.71 33.07
N ARG A 211 20.62 -1.77 32.47
CA ARG A 211 20.88 -1.86 31.03
C ARG A 211 19.93 -2.88 30.42
N LEU A 212 19.41 -2.58 29.23
CA LEU A 212 18.58 -3.48 28.43
C LEU A 212 19.00 -3.44 26.96
N SER A 213 18.72 -4.52 26.24
CA SER A 213 18.90 -4.64 24.80
C SER A 213 17.55 -4.81 24.09
N GLY A 214 17.38 -4.20 22.91
CA GLY A 214 16.15 -4.29 22.11
C GLY A 214 16.00 -3.16 21.09
N THR A 215 15.26 -3.39 19.99
CA THR A 215 14.85 -2.33 19.05
C THR A 215 14.05 -1.23 19.74
N SER A 216 13.30 -1.58 20.78
CA SER A 216 12.57 -0.68 21.68
C SER A 216 13.50 0.31 22.42
N LEU A 217 14.78 -0.01 22.59
CA LEU A 217 15.78 0.84 23.23
C LEU A 217 16.55 1.68 22.18
N ALA A 218 16.69 1.17 20.96
CA ALA A 218 17.23 1.90 19.81
C ALA A 218 16.26 2.99 19.30
N THR A 219 14.95 2.75 19.36
CA THR A 219 13.89 3.68 18.91
C THR A 219 13.94 5.07 19.57
N PRO A 220 14.08 5.20 20.91
CA PRO A 220 14.23 6.50 21.56
C PRO A 220 15.58 7.17 21.25
N ILE A 221 16.62 6.41 20.88
CA ILE A 221 17.89 7.00 20.45
C ILE A 221 17.74 7.72 19.11
N LEU A 222 17.10 7.08 18.12
CA LEU A 222 16.83 7.74 16.83
C LEU A 222 15.84 8.91 16.97
N SER A 223 14.80 8.73 17.79
CA SER A 223 13.84 9.80 18.12
C SER A 223 14.51 11.00 18.80
N GLY A 224 15.47 10.76 19.69
CA GLY A 224 16.28 11.80 20.32
C GLY A 224 17.15 12.55 19.32
N VAL A 225 17.85 11.85 18.42
CA VAL A 225 18.64 12.51 17.36
C VAL A 225 17.76 13.32 16.42
N ALA A 226 16.58 12.84 16.05
CA ALA A 226 15.61 13.63 15.29
C ALA A 226 15.20 14.91 16.05
N GLY A 227 15.00 14.83 17.37
CA GLY A 227 14.70 15.99 18.22
C GLY A 227 15.85 17.02 18.28
N VAL A 228 17.10 16.56 18.35
CA VAL A 228 18.29 17.42 18.24
C VAL A 228 18.32 18.14 16.88
N LEU A 229 18.07 17.43 15.77
CA LEU A 229 18.06 18.02 14.43
C LEU A 229 16.94 19.06 14.24
N LEU A 230 15.74 18.84 14.79
CA LEU A 230 14.67 19.85 14.82
C LEU A 230 15.01 21.07 15.68
N SER A 231 15.76 20.87 16.78
CA SER A 231 16.21 21.94 17.65
C SER A 231 17.26 22.81 16.95
N LEU A 232 18.17 22.19 16.20
CA LEU A 232 19.12 22.91 15.34
C LEU A 232 18.44 23.73 14.24
N GLN A 233 17.30 23.28 13.70
CA GLN A 233 16.50 24.12 12.78
C GLN A 233 15.98 25.37 13.50
N ARG A 234 15.41 25.23 14.70
CA ARG A 234 14.96 26.38 15.52
C ARG A 234 16.10 27.36 15.81
N GLU A 235 17.25 26.86 16.23
CA GLU A 235 18.45 27.65 16.54
C GLU A 235 18.98 28.41 15.31
N GLN A 236 18.76 27.89 14.10
CA GLN A 236 19.09 28.54 12.82
C GLN A 236 17.99 29.50 12.30
N GLY A 237 16.84 29.58 12.98
CA GLY A 237 15.68 30.39 12.58
C GLY A 237 14.72 29.71 11.59
N ASP A 238 14.97 28.45 11.23
CA ASP A 238 14.10 27.63 10.38
C ASP A 238 12.82 27.21 11.13
N SER A 239 11.78 26.88 10.36
CA SER A 239 10.63 26.14 10.90
C SER A 239 10.99 24.65 11.06
N PRO A 240 10.60 23.98 12.16
CA PRO A 240 10.84 22.55 12.35
C PRO A 240 10.15 21.74 11.24
N ASP A 241 10.87 20.83 10.60
CA ASP A 241 10.34 20.00 9.52
C ASP A 241 10.65 18.50 9.75
N PRO A 242 9.82 17.79 10.55
CA PRO A 242 10.06 16.40 10.91
C PRO A 242 10.14 15.43 9.71
N GLN A 243 9.42 15.69 8.61
CA GLN A 243 9.52 14.87 7.41
C GLN A 243 10.80 15.15 6.60
N LYS A 244 11.33 16.38 6.58
CA LYS A 244 12.70 16.67 6.08
C LYS A 244 13.76 15.99 6.95
N ILE A 245 13.61 16.02 8.28
CA ILE A 245 14.53 15.31 9.19
C ILE A 245 14.51 13.79 8.96
N ARG A 246 13.34 13.18 8.71
CA ARG A 246 13.24 11.76 8.30
C ARG A 246 14.05 11.46 7.04
N GLN A 247 13.97 12.32 6.02
CA GLN A 247 14.73 12.14 4.77
C GLN A 247 16.24 12.29 5.01
N ILE A 248 16.67 13.29 5.77
CA ILE A 248 18.08 13.52 6.12
C ILE A 248 18.69 12.34 6.90
N LEU A 249 17.94 11.76 7.84
CA LEU A 249 18.39 10.59 8.60
C LEU A 249 18.56 9.35 7.70
N LEU A 250 17.64 9.13 6.76
CA LEU A 250 17.74 8.01 5.79
C LEU A 250 18.86 8.24 4.75
N GLN A 251 19.03 9.46 4.25
CA GLN A 251 20.06 9.80 3.25
C GLN A 251 21.48 9.82 3.81
N SER A 252 21.66 10.09 5.11
CA SER A 252 22.97 10.06 5.76
C SER A 252 23.38 8.68 6.28
N ALA A 253 22.45 7.71 6.34
CA ALA A 253 22.68 6.40 6.92
C ALA A 253 23.87 5.68 6.26
N LEU A 254 24.78 5.15 7.09
CA LEU A 254 26.00 4.52 6.60
C LEU A 254 25.76 3.03 6.28
N PRO A 255 26.16 2.53 5.10
CA PRO A 255 26.03 1.12 4.78
C PRO A 255 26.83 0.23 5.75
N CYS A 256 26.48 -1.05 5.81
CA CYS A 256 27.22 -2.04 6.57
C CYS A 256 28.30 -2.70 5.72
N ASP A 257 29.56 -2.53 6.13
CA ASP A 257 30.72 -3.23 5.61
C ASP A 257 30.70 -4.68 6.13
N LEU A 258 29.90 -5.52 5.49
CA LEU A 258 29.72 -6.94 5.83
C LEU A 258 29.91 -7.79 4.58
N ASP A 259 30.85 -8.74 4.62
CA ASP A 259 31.25 -9.58 3.48
C ASP A 259 30.15 -10.54 2.97
N LEU A 260 29.02 -10.61 3.67
CA LEU A 260 27.90 -11.51 3.39
C LEU A 260 26.64 -10.72 2.99
N PRO A 261 26.08 -10.94 1.77
CA PRO A 261 24.86 -10.26 1.31
C PRO A 261 23.65 -10.45 2.23
N GLU A 262 23.60 -11.56 2.98
CA GLU A 262 22.50 -11.84 3.89
C GLU A 262 22.58 -11.00 5.18
N GLU A 263 23.77 -10.77 5.73
CA GLU A 263 23.92 -9.85 6.87
C GLU A 263 23.73 -8.39 6.44
N SER A 264 24.10 -8.04 5.20
CA SER A 264 23.85 -6.71 4.62
C SER A 264 22.35 -6.35 4.63
N ARG A 265 21.45 -7.30 4.30
CA ARG A 265 19.98 -7.10 4.39
C ARG A 265 19.49 -6.84 5.81
N ARG A 266 20.23 -7.23 6.86
CA ARG A 266 19.87 -6.97 8.26
C ARG A 266 20.16 -5.52 8.68
N CYS A 267 20.84 -4.73 7.84
CA CYS A 267 21.20 -3.34 8.12
C CYS A 267 20.19 -2.29 7.66
N LEU A 268 19.08 -2.69 7.02
CA LEU A 268 18.01 -1.78 6.59
C LEU A 268 18.58 -0.73 5.62
N ALA A 269 18.16 0.55 5.68
CA ALA A 269 18.79 1.61 4.89
C ALA A 269 20.22 1.98 5.38
N GLY A 270 20.64 1.49 6.55
CA GLY A 270 21.99 1.69 7.10
C GLY A 270 22.03 2.06 8.59
N LYS A 271 23.24 2.38 9.07
CA LYS A 271 23.59 2.74 10.45
C LYS A 271 23.42 4.24 10.69
N LEU A 272 22.92 4.61 11.86
CA LEU A 272 22.69 6.00 12.29
C LEU A 272 23.94 6.89 12.21
N ASN A 273 23.91 7.89 11.32
CA ASN A 273 25.02 8.82 11.07
C ASN A 273 24.69 10.25 11.51
N VAL A 274 24.93 10.55 12.79
CA VAL A 274 24.70 11.90 13.36
C VAL A 274 25.47 12.99 12.60
N SER A 275 26.73 12.73 12.23
CA SER A 275 27.58 13.72 11.55
C SER A 275 27.05 14.05 10.16
N GLY A 276 26.79 13.03 9.33
CA GLY A 276 26.25 13.20 7.99
C GLY A 276 24.88 13.87 8.00
N ALA A 277 24.02 13.53 8.96
CA ALA A 277 22.71 14.18 9.12
C ALA A 277 22.85 15.70 9.37
N ILE A 278 23.82 16.14 10.18
CA ILE A 278 24.07 17.56 10.46
C ILE A 278 24.68 18.27 9.24
N THR A 279 25.60 17.64 8.53
CA THR A 279 26.18 18.16 7.26
C THR A 279 25.08 18.39 6.21
N LEU A 280 24.22 17.38 5.97
CA LEU A 280 23.07 17.51 5.06
C LEU A 280 22.06 18.58 5.53
N LEU A 281 21.79 18.66 6.84
CA LEU A 281 20.87 19.68 7.39
C LEU A 281 21.37 21.12 7.14
N LYS A 282 22.69 21.34 7.20
CA LYS A 282 23.34 22.63 6.93
C LYS A 282 23.51 22.95 5.44
N GLY A 283 23.15 22.02 4.54
CA GLY A 283 23.35 22.19 3.09
C GLY A 283 24.81 22.05 2.64
N GLU A 284 25.69 21.55 3.49
CA GLU A 284 27.06 21.21 3.15
C GLU A 284 27.07 19.88 2.36
N LYS A 285 27.92 19.78 1.32
CA LYS A 285 28.07 18.50 0.60
C LYS A 285 28.84 17.51 1.48
N MET A 286 28.35 16.27 1.56
CA MET A 286 29.14 15.16 2.09
C MET A 286 30.42 15.00 1.26
N ALA A 287 31.57 14.97 1.93
CA ALA A 287 32.85 14.69 1.29
C ALA A 287 33.08 13.19 1.20
N GLU A 288 33.31 12.67 -0.01
CA GLU A 288 33.76 11.29 -0.23
C GLU A 288 35.25 11.15 0.10
N GLU A 289 35.61 11.21 1.39
CA GLU A 289 36.92 10.75 1.86
C GLU A 289 36.89 10.55 3.39
N PHE A 290 36.92 9.29 3.85
CA PHE A 290 37.63 8.88 5.08
C PHE A 290 37.74 7.35 5.15
N SER A 291 38.76 6.81 4.49
CA SER A 291 39.14 5.41 4.66
C SER A 291 39.74 5.18 6.05
N SER A 292 39.35 4.06 6.68
CA SER A 292 40.15 3.29 7.65
C SER A 292 41.05 4.06 8.62
N VAL A 293 40.55 4.37 9.83
CA VAL A 293 41.42 4.63 11.00
C VAL A 293 41.35 3.42 11.92
N ALA A 294 42.27 2.47 11.71
CA ALA A 294 42.54 1.40 12.65
C ALA A 294 43.24 1.94 13.93
N ALA A 295 43.33 1.10 14.95
CA ALA A 295 43.80 1.50 16.28
C ALA A 295 45.26 2.00 16.31
N SER A 296 45.57 2.79 17.35
CA SER A 296 46.86 3.44 17.57
C SER A 296 48.05 2.47 17.65
N GLU A 297 49.17 2.85 17.04
CA GLU A 297 50.50 2.37 17.44
C GLU A 297 51.29 3.44 18.20
N VAL A 298 52.21 2.98 19.04
CA VAL A 298 52.99 3.78 19.99
C VAL A 298 54.33 4.20 19.39
N THR A 299 54.84 5.36 19.80
CA THR A 299 56.11 5.92 19.37
C THR A 299 57.31 4.98 19.61
N ALA A 300 58.05 4.67 18.55
CA ALA A 300 59.44 4.19 18.61
C ALA A 300 60.24 4.81 17.45
N ALA A 301 61.54 5.03 17.64
CA ALA A 301 62.41 5.70 16.66
C ALA A 301 63.44 4.74 16.05
N GLY A 302 63.85 4.98 14.79
CA GLY A 302 64.94 4.25 14.16
C GLY A 302 65.28 4.74 12.75
N CYS A 303 66.56 5.05 12.51
CA CYS A 303 67.09 5.31 11.17
C CYS A 303 67.51 3.98 10.49
N GLY A 304 67.47 3.91 9.16
CA GLY A 304 68.02 2.78 8.39
C GLY A 304 68.17 3.12 6.89
N CYS A 305 69.27 2.71 6.28
CA CYS A 305 69.65 3.12 4.91
C CYS A 305 70.01 1.92 4.02
N GLY A 306 69.54 1.92 2.76
CA GLY A 306 69.94 0.96 1.72
C GLY A 306 69.32 -0.45 1.82
N GLY A 307 69.41 -1.29 0.77
CA GLY A 307 69.87 -0.97 -0.58
C GLY A 307 70.10 -2.17 -1.52
N THR A 308 69.51 -2.09 -2.71
CA THR A 308 69.91 -2.74 -3.99
C THR A 308 69.85 -4.27 -4.18
N LEU A 309 69.73 -4.64 -5.47
CA LEU A 309 69.90 -5.95 -6.13
C LEU A 309 68.74 -6.96 -6.05
N SER A 310 68.49 -7.82 -7.06
CA SER A 310 68.56 -7.74 -8.54
C SER A 310 68.41 -9.17 -9.11
N ALA A 311 67.45 -9.44 -10.00
CA ALA A 311 67.55 -10.47 -11.06
C ALA A 311 66.34 -10.46 -12.01
N THR A 312 66.58 -10.23 -13.30
CA THR A 312 65.65 -10.51 -14.42
C THR A 312 65.97 -11.89 -15.03
N PRO A 313 65.07 -12.49 -15.83
CA PRO A 313 65.09 -12.27 -17.29
C PRO A 313 63.71 -12.15 -17.98
N GLN A 314 63.71 -11.63 -19.21
CA GLN A 314 62.57 -11.53 -20.14
C GLN A 314 62.72 -12.51 -21.34
N GLU A 315 61.80 -12.38 -22.32
CA GLU A 315 61.83 -12.73 -23.77
C GLU A 315 60.77 -13.79 -24.16
N GLN A 316 60.05 -13.77 -25.31
CA GLN A 316 59.78 -12.87 -26.46
C GLN A 316 58.43 -13.38 -27.10
N THR A 317 57.58 -12.75 -27.94
CA THR A 317 57.29 -11.44 -28.60
C THR A 317 55.76 -11.44 -28.90
N ALA A 318 54.96 -10.36 -29.07
CA ALA A 318 55.03 -9.13 -29.89
C ALA A 318 54.90 -9.33 -31.42
N PRO A 319 54.43 -8.33 -32.21
CA PRO A 319 53.73 -7.07 -31.89
C PRO A 319 52.18 -7.26 -32.06
N SER A 320 51.25 -6.32 -32.33
CA SER A 320 51.15 -4.87 -32.68
C SER A 320 49.70 -4.41 -32.34
N LEU A 321 49.26 -3.14 -32.32
CA LEU A 321 49.86 -1.78 -32.39
C LEU A 321 48.83 -0.78 -31.74
N THR A 322 49.05 0.54 -31.79
CA THR A 322 48.24 1.58 -31.11
C THR A 322 48.18 2.91 -31.89
N ALA A 323 47.22 3.80 -31.58
CA ALA A 323 47.33 5.29 -31.63
C ALA A 323 46.07 5.98 -31.05
N VAL A 324 46.22 7.19 -30.45
CA VAL A 324 45.16 7.97 -29.77
C VAL A 324 45.45 9.50 -29.83
N ALA A 325 44.41 10.36 -29.89
CA ALA A 325 44.40 11.84 -29.67
C ALA A 325 45.20 12.72 -30.69
N SER A 326 45.07 14.06 -30.82
CA SER A 326 44.19 15.12 -30.20
C SER A 326 44.09 16.39 -31.11
N SER A 327 43.20 17.33 -30.80
CA SER A 327 42.95 18.65 -31.48
C SER A 327 43.77 19.83 -30.84
N PRO A 328 43.60 21.18 -31.08
CA PRO A 328 42.50 21.97 -31.73
C PRO A 328 42.85 23.28 -32.57
N SER A 329 41.79 23.91 -33.15
CA SER A 329 41.61 25.38 -33.50
C SER A 329 42.35 26.05 -34.71
N ALA A 330 42.00 27.24 -35.27
CA ALA A 330 40.70 27.94 -35.56
C ALA A 330 40.86 29.27 -36.39
N GLY A 331 39.82 29.71 -37.15
CA GLY A 331 39.57 31.11 -37.66
C GLY A 331 40.05 31.52 -39.08
N ALA A 332 39.48 32.49 -39.83
CA ALA A 332 38.20 33.25 -39.72
C ALA A 332 37.81 34.13 -41.00
N VAL A 333 36.49 34.36 -41.26
CA VAL A 333 35.75 35.46 -42.02
C VAL A 333 36.08 35.86 -43.50
N PRO A 334 35.25 36.68 -44.25
CA PRO A 334 33.78 36.99 -44.23
C PRO A 334 33.08 37.09 -45.65
N SER A 335 31.72 37.24 -45.72
CA SER A 335 30.96 38.29 -46.50
C SER A 335 29.43 38.05 -46.76
N GLU A 336 28.58 38.90 -46.15
CA GLU A 336 27.31 39.57 -46.64
C GLU A 336 26.01 38.82 -47.12
N THR A 337 24.88 39.57 -47.21
CA THR A 337 23.42 39.16 -47.27
C THR A 337 22.56 40.30 -47.93
N PRO A 338 21.20 40.50 -47.86
CA PRO A 338 20.01 39.74 -47.35
C PRO A 338 18.70 39.82 -48.23
N ASN A 339 17.51 39.45 -47.65
CA ASN A 339 16.11 39.90 -47.97
C ASN A 339 15.40 39.45 -49.29
N LEU A 340 14.05 39.51 -49.51
CA LEU A 340 12.80 39.40 -48.69
C LEU A 340 11.52 39.22 -49.59
N ASN A 341 10.49 38.50 -49.09
CA ASN A 341 9.02 38.58 -49.34
C ASN A 341 8.29 38.42 -50.73
N ASN A 342 7.24 37.56 -50.68
CA ASN A 342 5.86 37.65 -51.26
C ASN A 342 5.53 37.61 -52.77
N LEU A 343 4.46 36.84 -53.15
CA LEU A 343 3.35 37.25 -54.07
C LEU A 343 2.17 36.22 -54.24
N ILE A 344 1.12 36.37 -53.41
CA ILE A 344 -0.36 36.32 -53.63
C ILE A 344 -1.04 35.47 -54.78
N GLN A 345 -1.88 34.48 -54.37
CA GLN A 345 -3.18 33.97 -54.96
C GLN A 345 -3.26 33.39 -56.41
N PRO A 346 -4.39 32.77 -56.92
CA PRO A 346 -5.79 32.63 -56.42
C PRO A 346 -6.47 31.22 -56.52
N PHE A 347 -7.78 31.13 -56.17
CA PHE A 347 -8.72 30.00 -56.38
C PHE A 347 -9.47 30.07 -57.73
N PRO A 348 -10.11 28.97 -58.20
CA PRO A 348 -11.59 29.00 -58.36
C PRO A 348 -12.38 27.66 -58.14
N THR A 349 -13.71 27.81 -58.12
CA THR A 349 -14.84 26.83 -58.10
C THR A 349 -15.05 26.03 -59.41
N ALA A 350 -15.93 25.02 -59.56
CA ALA A 350 -16.65 24.04 -58.70
C ALA A 350 -17.50 23.10 -59.61
N VAL A 351 -17.96 21.92 -59.12
CA VAL A 351 -19.00 21.08 -59.80
C VAL A 351 -19.90 20.36 -58.77
N THR A 352 -21.20 20.25 -59.06
CA THR A 352 -22.20 19.48 -58.29
C THR A 352 -22.63 18.20 -59.02
N GLN A 353 -22.80 17.09 -58.29
CA GLN A 353 -23.78 16.04 -58.60
C GLN A 353 -24.09 15.17 -57.38
N GLN A 354 -25.20 14.43 -57.43
CA GLN A 354 -25.80 13.69 -56.32
C GLN A 354 -26.23 12.27 -56.77
N PRO A 355 -26.77 11.43 -55.87
CA PRO A 355 -26.10 10.25 -55.34
C PRO A 355 -26.29 8.97 -56.18
N THR A 356 -25.33 8.04 -56.09
CA THR A 356 -25.49 6.65 -56.53
C THR A 356 -24.94 5.70 -55.46
N MET A 357 -25.72 4.67 -55.11
CA MET A 357 -25.20 3.50 -54.40
C MET A 357 -24.71 2.44 -55.40
N PRO A 358 -23.51 1.89 -55.22
CA PRO A 358 -23.14 0.58 -55.76
C PRO A 358 -23.32 -0.52 -54.69
N ASN A 359 -23.64 -1.73 -55.14
CA ASN A 359 -23.73 -2.90 -54.26
C ASN A 359 -22.37 -3.32 -53.69
N PHE A 360 -22.42 -4.08 -52.59
CA PHE A 360 -21.28 -4.86 -52.09
C PHE A 360 -20.68 -5.76 -53.17
N THR A 361 -19.37 -5.62 -53.39
CA THR A 361 -18.49 -6.74 -53.76
C THR A 361 -17.34 -6.77 -52.77
N ALA A 362 -17.13 -7.91 -52.11
CA ALA A 362 -16.05 -8.06 -51.15
C ALA A 362 -14.70 -8.17 -51.86
N ASN A 363 -13.73 -7.34 -51.47
CA ASN A 363 -12.32 -7.71 -51.21
C ASN A 363 -11.43 -6.46 -51.07
N SER A 364 -11.60 -5.75 -49.96
CA SER A 364 -10.56 -4.92 -49.38
C SER A 364 -10.47 -5.21 -47.88
N VAL A 365 -9.74 -6.27 -47.52
CA VAL A 365 -9.25 -6.42 -46.14
C VAL A 365 -8.20 -5.34 -45.97
N THR A 366 -8.63 -4.16 -45.49
CA THR A 366 -7.71 -3.14 -45.01
C THR A 366 -6.84 -3.79 -43.95
N ALA A 367 -5.53 -3.81 -44.16
CA ALA A 367 -4.61 -4.31 -43.14
C ALA A 367 -4.85 -3.54 -41.84
N SER A 368 -4.90 -4.25 -40.70
CA SER A 368 -5.04 -3.58 -39.42
C SER A 368 -3.91 -2.57 -39.28
N GLU A 369 -4.26 -1.29 -39.14
CA GLU A 369 -3.30 -0.33 -38.61
C GLU A 369 -2.84 -0.87 -37.24
N ALA A 370 -1.53 -0.88 -37.01
CA ALA A 370 -1.00 -1.28 -35.72
C ALA A 370 -1.37 -0.16 -34.71
N PRO A 371 -1.94 -0.47 -33.54
CA PRO A 371 -2.29 0.52 -32.54
C PRO A 371 -1.02 1.04 -31.83
N SER A 372 -0.22 1.84 -32.55
CA SER A 372 0.99 2.51 -32.07
C SER A 372 0.71 3.89 -31.47
N GLN A 373 -0.55 4.33 -31.51
CA GLN A 373 -1.08 5.37 -30.63
C GLN A 373 -1.85 4.67 -29.52
N ILE A 374 -1.33 4.75 -28.30
CA ILE A 374 -2.09 4.42 -27.10
C ILE A 374 -3.23 5.44 -27.03
N ALA A 375 -4.46 4.99 -27.26
CA ALA A 375 -5.63 5.81 -26.98
C ALA A 375 -5.68 6.04 -25.47
N ASP A 376 -5.62 7.29 -25.03
CA ASP A 376 -5.83 7.64 -23.63
C ASP A 376 -7.29 7.32 -23.27
N LEU A 377 -7.50 6.11 -22.74
CA LEU A 377 -8.78 5.58 -22.29
C LEU A 377 -9.29 6.29 -21.02
N GLY A 378 -8.54 7.27 -20.50
CA GLY A 378 -8.85 7.94 -19.25
C GLY A 378 -8.78 6.99 -18.05
N GLN A 379 -9.49 7.34 -16.98
CA GLN A 379 -9.52 6.49 -15.80
C GLN A 379 -10.45 5.29 -16.00
N ILE A 380 -9.87 4.15 -16.37
CA ILE A 380 -10.57 2.85 -16.40
C ILE A 380 -10.97 2.40 -14.99
N VAL A 381 -12.13 1.73 -14.91
CA VAL A 381 -12.64 1.11 -13.69
C VAL A 381 -13.08 -0.33 -13.94
N TYR A 382 -12.97 -1.17 -12.91
CA TYR A 382 -13.51 -2.54 -12.92
C TYR A 382 -14.23 -2.78 -11.59
N VAL A 383 -15.56 -2.88 -11.62
CA VAL A 383 -16.40 -2.75 -10.42
C VAL A 383 -17.33 -3.95 -10.27
N LEU A 384 -17.51 -4.42 -9.03
CA LEU A 384 -18.47 -5.47 -8.66
C LEU A 384 -19.69 -4.86 -7.96
N GLY A 385 -20.83 -5.55 -8.01
CA GLY A 385 -22.01 -5.16 -7.23
C GLY A 385 -23.29 -5.85 -7.67
N THR A 386 -24.41 -5.15 -7.53
CA THR A 386 -25.71 -5.49 -8.10
C THR A 386 -26.27 -4.34 -8.94
N LEU A 387 -26.96 -4.65 -10.02
CA LEU A 387 -27.65 -3.67 -10.87
C LEU A 387 -28.91 -3.11 -10.21
N GLY A 388 -29.25 -1.89 -10.60
CA GLY A 388 -30.53 -1.25 -10.35
C GLY A 388 -30.80 -0.18 -11.41
N TYR A 389 -31.91 0.54 -11.25
CA TYR A 389 -32.28 1.66 -12.12
C TYR A 389 -32.90 2.80 -11.32
N ASP A 390 -32.73 4.02 -11.82
CA ASP A 390 -33.24 5.25 -11.23
C ASP A 390 -33.82 6.17 -12.33
N PHE A 391 -34.85 6.95 -11.99
CA PHE A 391 -35.53 7.82 -12.94
C PHE A 391 -34.89 9.20 -13.09
N GLY A 392 -34.12 9.67 -12.10
CA GLY A 392 -33.54 11.01 -12.01
C GLY A 392 -34.54 12.16 -11.81
N THR A 393 -35.71 12.08 -12.45
CA THR A 393 -36.77 13.11 -12.41
C THR A 393 -38.18 12.51 -12.41
N GLU A 394 -39.12 13.28 -11.87
CA GLU A 394 -40.55 12.98 -11.83
C GLU A 394 -41.13 12.82 -13.24
N ALA A 395 -40.68 13.64 -14.19
CA ALA A 395 -41.15 13.60 -15.58
C ALA A 395 -40.84 12.24 -16.24
N ARG A 396 -39.61 11.72 -16.08
CA ARG A 396 -39.24 10.41 -16.63
C ARG A 396 -39.96 9.27 -15.92
N ARG A 397 -40.06 9.33 -14.59
CA ARG A 397 -40.83 8.38 -13.78
C ARG A 397 -42.29 8.29 -14.26
N ASP A 398 -42.92 9.42 -14.57
CA ASP A 398 -44.30 9.43 -15.06
C ASP A 398 -44.42 8.93 -16.51
N SER A 399 -43.42 9.15 -17.37
CA SER A 399 -43.36 8.51 -18.69
C SER A 399 -43.43 6.99 -18.60
N PHE A 400 -42.58 6.35 -17.76
CA PHE A 400 -42.66 4.89 -17.55
C PHE A 400 -44.01 4.45 -16.99
N LYS A 401 -44.58 5.21 -16.03
CA LYS A 401 -45.91 4.93 -15.48
C LYS A 401 -47.05 5.03 -16.52
N GLN A 402 -46.87 5.81 -17.60
CA GLN A 402 -47.85 5.92 -18.70
C GLN A 402 -47.62 4.89 -19.81
N LEU A 403 -46.37 4.45 -20.02
CA LEU A 403 -45.98 3.55 -21.12
C LEU A 403 -46.02 2.06 -20.76
N MET A 404 -45.79 1.71 -19.49
CA MET A 404 -45.82 0.31 -19.03
C MET A 404 -47.25 -0.23 -19.00
N PRO A 405 -47.49 -1.46 -19.47
CA PRO A 405 -48.83 -2.05 -19.49
C PRO A 405 -49.35 -2.35 -18.06
N PRO A 406 -50.66 -2.21 -17.80
CA PRO A 406 -51.26 -2.65 -16.54
C PRO A 406 -51.20 -4.18 -16.42
N PHE A 407 -51.01 -4.67 -15.19
CA PHE A 407 -50.79 -6.08 -14.88
C PHE A 407 -52.07 -6.73 -14.34
N ASP A 408 -52.39 -7.96 -14.76
CA ASP A 408 -53.54 -8.72 -14.22
C ASP A 408 -53.12 -9.56 -13.01
N LEU A 409 -53.79 -9.34 -11.88
CA LEU A 409 -53.53 -10.04 -10.63
C LEU A 409 -54.53 -11.21 -10.44
N ASP A 410 -54.18 -12.36 -11.04
CA ASP A 410 -54.78 -13.70 -10.83
C ASP A 410 -56.33 -13.70 -10.72
N GLY A 411 -57.01 -13.09 -11.69
CA GLY A 411 -58.48 -13.10 -11.73
C GLY A 411 -59.18 -12.08 -12.61
N GLY A 412 -58.49 -11.37 -13.52
CA GLY A 412 -59.06 -10.28 -14.30
C GLY A 412 -59.07 -8.93 -13.56
N ILE A 413 -58.21 -8.75 -12.56
CA ILE A 413 -58.07 -7.52 -11.79
C ILE A 413 -56.86 -6.75 -12.35
N MET A 414 -57.14 -5.89 -13.32
CA MET A 414 -56.13 -5.01 -13.94
C MET A 414 -55.65 -3.95 -12.93
N VAL A 415 -54.41 -4.08 -12.46
CA VAL A 415 -53.73 -3.13 -11.58
C VAL A 415 -52.86 -2.19 -12.42
N PRO A 416 -52.85 -0.86 -12.17
CA PRO A 416 -51.96 0.07 -12.87
C PRO A 416 -50.48 -0.31 -12.73
N ALA A 417 -49.71 -0.14 -13.80
CA ALA A 417 -48.29 -0.45 -13.82
C ALA A 417 -47.51 0.24 -12.68
N ASN A 418 -46.65 -0.51 -12.02
CA ASN A 418 -45.76 -0.01 -10.98
C ASN A 418 -44.32 0.01 -11.51
N PRO A 419 -43.79 1.17 -11.96
CA PRO A 419 -42.43 1.25 -12.48
C PRO A 419 -41.35 1.00 -11.40
N TYR A 420 -41.71 0.92 -10.12
CA TYR A 420 -40.80 0.51 -9.04
C TYR A 420 -40.75 -1.02 -8.82
N ASP A 421 -41.64 -1.80 -9.45
CA ASP A 421 -41.49 -3.26 -9.47
C ASP A 421 -40.52 -3.64 -10.59
N ALA A 422 -39.32 -4.08 -10.19
CA ALA A 422 -38.26 -4.42 -11.13
C ALA A 422 -38.66 -5.54 -12.11
N ARG A 423 -39.63 -6.38 -11.77
CA ARG A 423 -40.16 -7.43 -12.66
C ARG A 423 -40.90 -6.81 -13.84
N GLN A 424 -41.91 -5.99 -13.54
CA GLN A 424 -42.67 -5.26 -14.56
C GLN A 424 -41.76 -4.37 -15.43
N MET A 425 -40.71 -3.80 -14.85
CA MET A 425 -39.71 -3.03 -15.60
C MET A 425 -38.87 -3.91 -16.54
N VAL A 426 -38.35 -5.04 -16.07
CA VAL A 426 -37.59 -5.99 -16.90
C VAL A 426 -38.43 -6.53 -18.05
N ASP A 427 -39.68 -6.91 -17.79
CA ASP A 427 -40.64 -7.38 -18.80
C ASP A 427 -40.82 -6.31 -19.90
N TYR A 428 -41.15 -5.08 -19.48
CA TYR A 428 -41.35 -3.94 -20.38
C TYR A 428 -40.11 -3.63 -21.23
N LEU A 429 -38.92 -3.65 -20.63
CA LEU A 429 -37.65 -3.40 -21.32
C LEU A 429 -37.21 -4.55 -22.23
N GLY A 430 -37.68 -5.79 -21.98
CA GLY A 430 -37.44 -6.93 -22.86
C GLY A 430 -38.11 -6.74 -24.22
N GLU A 431 -39.33 -6.21 -24.24
CA GLU A 431 -40.02 -5.81 -25.47
C GLU A 431 -39.52 -4.46 -26.03
N ASN A 432 -39.18 -3.50 -25.16
CA ASN A 432 -38.93 -2.09 -25.51
C ASN A 432 -37.48 -1.64 -25.18
N ILE A 433 -36.48 -2.43 -25.58
CA ILE A 433 -35.07 -2.24 -25.16
C ILE A 433 -34.48 -0.84 -25.45
N SER A 434 -35.05 -0.08 -26.38
CA SER A 434 -34.69 1.33 -26.61
C SER A 434 -34.93 2.22 -25.39
N GLU A 435 -35.93 1.94 -24.56
CA GLU A 435 -36.22 2.70 -23.34
C GLU A 435 -35.24 2.41 -22.20
N SER A 436 -34.40 1.37 -22.31
CA SER A 436 -33.26 1.18 -21.41
C SER A 436 -32.32 2.40 -21.43
N ARG A 437 -32.24 3.14 -22.54
CA ARG A 437 -31.49 4.41 -22.64
C ARG A 437 -32.15 5.56 -21.88
N SER A 438 -33.45 5.49 -21.62
CA SER A 438 -34.16 6.51 -20.85
C SER A 438 -33.77 6.44 -19.37
N LEU A 439 -33.65 5.24 -18.79
CA LEU A 439 -33.29 5.02 -17.38
C LEU A 439 -31.84 5.42 -17.05
N ILE A 440 -31.61 5.79 -15.78
CA ILE A 440 -30.26 5.83 -15.20
C ILE A 440 -29.99 4.44 -14.62
N TRP A 441 -29.19 3.62 -15.29
CA TRP A 441 -28.74 2.35 -14.73
C TRP A 441 -27.75 2.63 -13.58
N THR A 442 -27.90 1.92 -12.47
CA THR A 442 -26.99 2.04 -11.31
C THR A 442 -26.27 0.73 -11.05
N LEU A 443 -25.00 0.84 -10.65
CA LEU A 443 -24.26 -0.24 -10.01
C LEU A 443 -24.17 0.07 -8.52
N ASN A 444 -24.58 -0.89 -7.69
CA ASN A 444 -24.81 -0.70 -6.28
C ASN A 444 -23.94 -1.66 -5.46
N ILE A 445 -23.36 -1.18 -4.36
CA ILE A 445 -22.68 -1.99 -3.35
C ILE A 445 -23.49 -1.84 -2.07
N GLU A 446 -23.99 -2.95 -1.52
CA GLU A 446 -24.87 -2.98 -0.33
C GLU A 446 -26.01 -1.95 -0.40
N LEU A 447 -26.80 -2.05 -1.48
CA LEU A 447 -27.93 -1.15 -1.82
C LEU A 447 -27.56 0.33 -2.03
N THR A 448 -26.29 0.71 -1.92
CA THR A 448 -25.80 2.07 -2.14
C THR A 448 -25.34 2.24 -3.58
N PRO A 449 -25.95 3.14 -4.38
CA PRO A 449 -25.47 3.45 -5.73
C PRO A 449 -24.07 4.05 -5.67
N VAL A 450 -23.09 3.38 -6.29
CA VAL A 450 -21.69 3.86 -6.38
C VAL A 450 -21.38 4.46 -7.74
N TYR A 451 -21.99 3.93 -8.81
CA TYR A 451 -21.85 4.42 -10.18
C TYR A 451 -23.19 4.45 -10.89
N ALA A 452 -23.35 5.40 -11.81
CA ALA A 452 -24.33 5.30 -12.89
C ALA A 452 -23.66 4.78 -14.16
N ILE A 453 -24.34 3.90 -14.88
CA ILE A 453 -23.84 3.26 -16.10
C ILE A 453 -24.47 3.95 -17.30
N ALA A 454 -23.65 4.45 -18.23
CA ALA A 454 -24.11 5.10 -19.45
C ALA A 454 -23.41 4.48 -20.68
N PRO A 455 -23.96 3.40 -21.26
CA PRO A 455 -23.45 2.82 -22.49
C PRO A 455 -23.57 3.80 -23.68
N THR A 456 -22.46 3.99 -24.38
CA THR A 456 -22.34 4.81 -25.60
C THR A 456 -21.44 4.13 -26.65
N GLY A 457 -21.33 4.75 -27.83
CA GLY A 457 -20.66 4.13 -28.99
C GLY A 457 -21.51 3.07 -29.71
N PRO A 458 -20.93 2.32 -30.66
CA PRO A 458 -21.68 1.38 -31.52
C PRO A 458 -22.37 0.25 -30.76
N PHE A 459 -21.72 -0.29 -29.72
CA PHE A 459 -22.19 -1.46 -28.96
C PHE A 459 -23.15 -1.11 -27.80
N ALA A 460 -23.57 0.15 -27.70
CA ALA A 460 -24.42 0.61 -26.59
C ALA A 460 -25.72 -0.22 -26.47
N SER A 461 -26.34 -0.60 -27.59
CA SER A 461 -27.56 -1.42 -27.59
C SER A 461 -27.34 -2.84 -27.05
N ASP A 462 -26.16 -3.41 -27.28
CA ASP A 462 -25.80 -4.76 -26.80
C ASP A 462 -25.49 -4.73 -25.30
N VAL A 463 -24.88 -3.63 -24.83
CA VAL A 463 -24.68 -3.40 -23.39
C VAL A 463 -26.01 -3.15 -22.68
N TYR A 464 -26.94 -2.35 -23.23
CA TYR A 464 -28.28 -2.19 -22.63
C TYR A 464 -29.05 -3.52 -22.56
N ARG A 465 -28.88 -4.39 -23.56
CA ARG A 465 -29.42 -5.77 -23.53
C ARG A 465 -28.80 -6.57 -22.38
N ALA A 466 -27.47 -6.62 -22.29
CA ALA A 466 -26.79 -7.33 -21.20
C ALA A 466 -27.17 -6.79 -19.81
N LEU A 467 -27.37 -5.47 -19.66
CA LEU A 467 -27.85 -4.87 -18.40
C LEU A 467 -29.30 -5.31 -18.06
N GLN A 468 -30.18 -5.46 -19.06
CA GLN A 468 -31.55 -5.96 -18.87
C GLN A 468 -31.56 -7.46 -18.56
N GLU A 469 -30.72 -8.27 -19.22
CA GLU A 469 -30.54 -9.70 -18.95
C GLU A 469 -29.99 -9.94 -17.54
N LEU A 470 -28.97 -9.19 -17.11
CA LEU A 470 -28.44 -9.25 -15.74
C LEU A 470 -29.46 -8.79 -14.69
N LEU A 471 -30.23 -7.74 -14.96
CA LEU A 471 -31.30 -7.30 -14.05
C LEU A 471 -32.44 -8.32 -13.98
N SER A 472 -32.75 -9.02 -15.09
CA SER A 472 -33.68 -10.15 -15.12
C SER A 472 -33.22 -11.29 -14.22
N GLY A 473 -31.94 -11.66 -14.27
CA GLY A 473 -31.38 -12.67 -13.35
C GLY A 473 -31.54 -12.27 -11.87
N GLN A 474 -31.35 -10.99 -11.54
CA GLN A 474 -31.46 -10.51 -10.15
C GLN A 474 -32.88 -10.50 -9.56
N ILE A 475 -33.94 -10.57 -10.38
CA ILE A 475 -35.34 -10.59 -9.92
C ILE A 475 -35.93 -11.99 -9.83
N GLN A 476 -35.24 -13.03 -10.32
CA GLN A 476 -35.72 -14.41 -10.22
C GLN A 476 -35.69 -14.92 -8.78
N PRO A 477 -36.50 -15.94 -8.43
CA PRO A 477 -36.35 -16.68 -7.19
C PRO A 477 -34.95 -17.31 -7.09
N GLU A 478 -34.36 -17.36 -5.89
CA GLU A 478 -33.01 -17.93 -5.67
C GLU A 478 -32.88 -19.39 -6.15
N SER A 479 -33.99 -20.13 -6.17
CA SER A 479 -34.08 -21.50 -6.70
C SER A 479 -33.92 -21.60 -8.23
N ASP A 480 -34.16 -20.53 -8.98
CA ASP A 480 -34.23 -20.55 -10.44
C ASP A 480 -32.86 -20.68 -11.12
N ALA A 481 -32.79 -21.37 -12.26
CA ALA A 481 -31.55 -21.55 -13.00
C ALA A 481 -30.96 -20.24 -13.55
N GLU A 482 -31.81 -19.25 -13.89
CA GLU A 482 -31.40 -17.95 -14.44
C GLU A 482 -31.12 -16.90 -13.35
N TYR A 483 -31.31 -17.24 -12.06
CA TYR A 483 -31.04 -16.32 -10.95
C TYR A 483 -29.58 -15.84 -10.95
N MET A 484 -29.37 -14.55 -10.74
CA MET A 484 -28.05 -13.92 -10.64
C MET A 484 -27.99 -13.02 -9.41
N GLU A 485 -26.91 -13.11 -8.64
CA GLU A 485 -26.79 -12.42 -7.36
C GLU A 485 -25.57 -11.50 -7.23
N ARG A 486 -24.64 -11.58 -8.20
CA ARG A 486 -23.43 -10.74 -8.29
C ARG A 486 -23.18 -10.40 -9.76
N VAL A 487 -22.73 -9.18 -10.05
CA VAL A 487 -22.27 -8.77 -11.39
C VAL A 487 -20.89 -8.10 -11.36
N SER A 488 -20.17 -8.14 -12.47
CA SER A 488 -18.98 -7.32 -12.72
C SER A 488 -19.15 -6.45 -13.96
N ILE A 489 -18.68 -5.20 -13.90
CA ILE A 489 -18.82 -4.25 -15.01
C ILE A 489 -17.50 -3.46 -15.20
N PRO A 490 -16.77 -3.66 -16.30
CA PRO A 490 -15.70 -2.77 -16.75
C PRO A 490 -16.29 -1.48 -17.34
N GLY A 491 -15.61 -0.35 -17.16
CA GLY A 491 -16.00 0.91 -17.79
C GLY A 491 -14.92 1.99 -17.75
N VAL A 492 -15.12 3.07 -18.50
CA VAL A 492 -14.31 4.29 -18.43
C VAL A 492 -15.03 5.33 -17.57
N LEU A 493 -14.33 5.98 -16.65
CA LEU A 493 -14.88 7.06 -15.84
C LEU A 493 -14.98 8.35 -16.67
N THR A 494 -16.20 8.71 -17.08
CA THR A 494 -16.45 9.77 -18.07
C THR A 494 -16.22 11.21 -17.58
N GLY A 495 -15.82 11.41 -16.32
CA GLY A 495 -15.80 12.70 -15.62
C GLY A 495 -17.19 13.31 -15.33
N LYS A 496 -18.25 12.83 -16.00
CA LYS A 496 -19.63 13.26 -15.79
C LYS A 496 -20.16 12.72 -14.46
N LYS A 497 -21.13 13.43 -13.89
CA LYS A 497 -21.90 13.01 -12.72
C LYS A 497 -23.39 13.14 -13.02
N VAL A 498 -24.20 12.25 -12.48
CA VAL A 498 -25.66 12.31 -12.59
C VAL A 498 -26.28 12.42 -11.20
N LYS A 499 -27.39 13.16 -11.09
CA LYS A 499 -28.21 13.23 -9.89
C LYS A 499 -29.32 12.19 -9.98
N LEU A 500 -29.39 11.30 -9.00
CA LEU A 500 -30.43 10.29 -8.85
C LEU A 500 -31.71 10.91 -8.27
N TYR A 501 -32.83 10.20 -8.36
CA TYR A 501 -34.13 10.63 -7.85
C TYR A 501 -34.11 10.88 -6.33
N SER A 502 -33.27 10.14 -5.60
CA SER A 502 -32.98 10.35 -4.15
C SER A 502 -32.30 11.70 -3.84
N GLY A 503 -31.77 12.38 -4.85
CA GLY A 503 -30.94 13.57 -4.70
C GLY A 503 -29.43 13.29 -4.60
N GLN A 504 -29.02 12.03 -4.42
CA GLN A 504 -27.63 11.60 -4.44
C GLN A 504 -26.98 11.93 -5.80
N ILE A 505 -25.70 12.29 -5.80
CA ILE A 505 -24.93 12.54 -7.03
C ILE A 505 -23.85 11.46 -7.16
N VAL A 506 -23.90 10.69 -8.25
CA VAL A 506 -22.97 9.59 -8.53
C VAL A 506 -22.15 9.86 -9.81
N PRO A 507 -20.88 9.42 -9.87
CA PRO A 507 -20.10 9.44 -11.10
C PRO A 507 -20.64 8.49 -12.18
N VAL A 508 -20.40 8.83 -13.45
CA VAL A 508 -20.89 8.07 -14.61
C VAL A 508 -19.76 7.27 -15.27
N ILE A 509 -19.96 5.96 -15.41
CA ILE A 509 -19.06 5.02 -16.10
C ILE A 509 -19.63 4.62 -17.46
N GLU A 510 -18.74 4.40 -18.42
CA GLU A 510 -19.05 4.07 -19.82
C GLU A 510 -18.44 2.72 -20.20
N PRO A 511 -19.24 1.63 -20.24
CA PRO A 511 -18.78 0.34 -20.78
C PRO A 511 -18.68 0.43 -22.31
N LEU A 512 -17.52 0.06 -22.87
CA LEU A 512 -17.26 0.13 -24.32
C LEU A 512 -17.80 -1.08 -25.12
N GLY A 513 -18.43 -2.04 -24.44
CA GLY A 513 -19.00 -3.26 -25.02
C GLY A 513 -19.34 -4.29 -23.95
N THR A 514 -19.82 -5.46 -24.36
CA THR A 514 -20.29 -6.54 -23.47
C THR A 514 -19.18 -7.41 -22.87
N ARG A 515 -17.95 -7.35 -23.40
CA ARG A 515 -16.83 -8.18 -22.93
C ARG A 515 -16.39 -7.77 -21.52
N GLY A 516 -16.25 -8.74 -20.63
CA GLY A 516 -15.91 -8.52 -19.21
C GLY A 516 -17.12 -8.15 -18.32
N ILE A 517 -18.30 -7.94 -18.92
CA ILE A 517 -19.56 -7.93 -18.18
C ILE A 517 -19.95 -9.38 -17.88
N TYR A 518 -20.17 -9.70 -16.61
CA TYR A 518 -20.54 -11.04 -16.15
C TYR A 518 -21.61 -10.95 -15.05
N GLY A 519 -22.40 -12.02 -14.93
CA GLY A 519 -23.32 -12.27 -13.82
C GLY A 519 -23.11 -13.68 -13.29
N TRP A 520 -23.31 -13.87 -11.97
CA TRP A 520 -23.05 -15.14 -11.31
C TRP A 520 -24.14 -15.54 -10.31
N LYS A 521 -24.22 -16.84 -10.07
CA LYS A 521 -24.96 -17.48 -8.98
C LYS A 521 -24.00 -18.36 -8.19
N VAL A 522 -23.68 -18.00 -6.94
CA VAL A 522 -22.77 -18.81 -6.11
C VAL A 522 -23.25 -20.27 -6.00
N ASN A 523 -24.54 -20.52 -5.79
CA ASN A 523 -25.11 -21.87 -5.80
C ASN A 523 -24.77 -22.69 -7.07
N SER A 524 -24.71 -22.08 -8.26
CA SER A 524 -24.31 -22.77 -9.50
C SER A 524 -22.79 -22.97 -9.60
N LEU A 525 -21.99 -22.01 -9.11
CA LEU A 525 -20.53 -22.16 -9.03
C LEU A 525 -20.13 -23.26 -8.04
N VAL A 526 -20.83 -23.35 -6.91
CA VAL A 526 -20.67 -24.43 -5.92
C VAL A 526 -21.00 -25.78 -6.55
N ASN A 527 -22.16 -25.93 -7.21
CA ASN A 527 -22.51 -27.18 -7.91
C ASN A 527 -21.45 -27.60 -8.93
N ALA A 528 -21.02 -26.70 -9.83
CA ALA A 528 -20.00 -26.98 -10.85
C ALA A 528 -18.62 -27.32 -10.25
N ALA A 529 -18.33 -26.89 -9.02
CA ALA A 529 -17.13 -27.24 -8.29
C ALA A 529 -17.25 -28.56 -7.52
N MET A 530 -18.45 -28.90 -7.01
CA MET A 530 -18.75 -30.19 -6.38
C MET A 530 -18.69 -31.34 -7.39
N GLU A 531 -19.23 -31.14 -8.61
CA GLU A 531 -19.13 -32.10 -9.71
C GLU A 531 -17.67 -32.45 -10.06
N ALA A 532 -16.74 -31.48 -9.94
CA ALA A 532 -15.32 -31.72 -10.16
C ALA A 532 -14.66 -32.55 -9.03
N VAL A 533 -15.03 -32.33 -7.76
CA VAL A 533 -14.50 -33.11 -6.62
C VAL A 533 -15.00 -34.56 -6.65
N GLN A 534 -16.29 -34.76 -6.94
CA GLN A 534 -16.91 -36.09 -6.98
C GLN A 534 -16.32 -37.00 -8.07
N ALA A 535 -15.64 -36.44 -9.07
CA ALA A 535 -14.93 -37.18 -10.11
C ALA A 535 -13.55 -37.71 -9.66
N GLU A 536 -12.98 -37.19 -8.58
CA GLU A 536 -11.63 -37.54 -8.10
C GLU A 536 -11.65 -38.38 -6.81
N ASP A 537 -12.34 -37.94 -5.75
CA ASP A 537 -12.39 -38.60 -4.44
C ASP A 537 -13.84 -38.86 -3.98
N GLY A 538 -14.23 -40.14 -3.97
CA GLY A 538 -15.56 -40.56 -3.52
C GLY A 538 -15.71 -40.55 -1.99
N THR A 539 -16.91 -40.21 -1.51
CA THR A 539 -17.35 -40.29 -0.10
C THR A 539 -16.79 -39.24 0.89
N ALA A 540 -16.49 -38.04 0.41
CA ALA A 540 -16.43 -36.87 1.28
C ALA A 540 -17.84 -36.31 1.57
N ASP A 541 -17.99 -35.65 2.72
CA ASP A 541 -19.24 -35.05 3.22
C ASP A 541 -19.71 -33.89 2.30
N GLU A 542 -20.72 -34.15 1.46
CA GLU A 542 -21.12 -33.23 0.38
C GLU A 542 -21.63 -31.89 0.91
N ASP A 543 -22.49 -31.93 1.94
CA ASP A 543 -23.10 -30.72 2.52
C ASP A 543 -22.05 -29.84 3.20
N ARG A 544 -21.11 -30.44 3.95
CA ARG A 544 -20.00 -29.70 4.57
C ARG A 544 -19.10 -29.01 3.54
N ILE A 545 -18.80 -29.66 2.40
CA ILE A 545 -17.97 -29.05 1.34
C ILE A 545 -18.75 -27.95 0.63
N ARG A 546 -20.04 -28.16 0.37
CA ARG A 546 -20.98 -27.17 -0.18
C ARG A 546 -21.04 -25.90 0.69
N GLU A 547 -21.25 -26.04 2.01
CA GLU A 547 -21.23 -24.93 2.96
C GLU A 547 -19.87 -24.22 3.00
N THR A 548 -18.75 -24.97 3.07
CA THR A 548 -17.41 -24.37 3.14
C THR A 548 -17.06 -23.61 1.84
N LEU A 549 -17.52 -24.11 0.68
CA LEU A 549 -17.25 -23.46 -0.62
C LEU A 549 -18.15 -22.23 -0.85
N ASP A 550 -19.42 -22.27 -0.44
CA ASP A 550 -20.26 -21.07 -0.40
C ASP A 550 -19.64 -20.00 0.52
N GLY A 551 -19.24 -20.40 1.73
CA GLY A 551 -18.57 -19.51 2.69
C GLY A 551 -17.29 -18.89 2.13
N PHE A 552 -16.50 -19.64 1.35
CA PHE A 552 -15.34 -19.12 0.62
C PHE A 552 -15.74 -18.11 -0.46
N LEU A 553 -16.69 -18.44 -1.34
CA LEU A 553 -17.09 -17.60 -2.48
C LEU A 553 -17.80 -16.32 -2.01
N ASN A 554 -18.60 -16.40 -0.96
CA ASN A 554 -19.17 -15.23 -0.30
C ASN A 554 -18.07 -14.41 0.39
N ARG A 555 -17.22 -15.01 1.24
CA ARG A 555 -16.16 -14.26 1.92
C ARG A 555 -15.23 -13.53 0.95
N ILE A 556 -14.77 -14.17 -0.13
CA ILE A 556 -13.88 -13.51 -1.09
C ILE A 556 -14.57 -12.34 -1.83
N TYR A 557 -15.88 -12.39 -2.06
CA TYR A 557 -16.62 -11.23 -2.57
C TYR A 557 -16.75 -10.11 -1.52
N TYR A 558 -17.13 -10.43 -0.29
CA TYR A 558 -17.32 -9.42 0.77
C TYR A 558 -16.00 -8.77 1.22
N ASP A 559 -14.91 -9.54 1.32
CA ASP A 559 -13.58 -9.08 1.76
C ASP A 559 -12.87 -8.19 0.71
N LEU A 560 -13.06 -8.44 -0.60
CA LEU A 560 -12.26 -7.80 -1.67
C LEU A 560 -12.98 -6.72 -2.48
N ARG A 561 -14.32 -6.73 -2.52
CA ARG A 561 -15.10 -5.78 -3.34
C ARG A 561 -14.81 -4.32 -2.94
N ASN A 562 -14.63 -3.47 -3.93
CA ASN A 562 -14.26 -2.06 -3.72
C ASN A 562 -14.71 -1.19 -4.92
N LEU A 563 -14.39 0.11 -4.89
CA LEU A 563 -14.81 1.07 -5.93
C LEU A 563 -14.17 0.86 -7.30
N GLY A 564 -13.12 0.03 -7.43
CA GLY A 564 -12.56 -0.36 -8.72
C GLY A 564 -11.77 0.73 -9.46
N THR A 565 -11.29 1.78 -8.76
CA THR A 565 -10.73 2.99 -9.42
C THR A 565 -9.21 3.03 -9.50
N THR A 566 -8.48 2.56 -8.48
CA THR A 566 -7.02 2.36 -8.57
C THR A 566 -6.69 1.03 -9.23
N SER A 567 -5.43 0.81 -9.62
CA SER A 567 -5.02 -0.48 -10.18
C SER A 567 -5.13 -1.62 -9.15
N GLN A 568 -4.80 -1.36 -7.88
CA GLN A 568 -4.97 -2.34 -6.81
C GLN A 568 -6.47 -2.67 -6.57
N ASP A 569 -7.34 -1.66 -6.61
CA ASP A 569 -8.80 -1.81 -6.55
C ASP A 569 -9.33 -2.70 -7.69
N ARG A 570 -8.91 -2.43 -8.95
CA ARG A 570 -9.26 -3.25 -10.12
C ARG A 570 -8.76 -4.69 -9.97
N ALA A 571 -7.54 -4.89 -9.47
CA ALA A 571 -6.97 -6.22 -9.25
C ALA A 571 -7.72 -7.00 -8.17
N LEU A 572 -8.11 -6.34 -7.07
CA LEU A 572 -8.94 -6.91 -6.00
C LEU A 572 -10.34 -7.30 -6.50
N ASN A 573 -11.01 -6.43 -7.28
CA ASN A 573 -12.32 -6.75 -7.86
C ASN A 573 -12.22 -7.87 -8.91
N PHE A 574 -11.19 -7.89 -9.75
CA PHE A 574 -10.98 -8.97 -10.72
C PHE A 574 -10.51 -10.27 -10.05
N ALA A 575 -9.90 -10.22 -8.87
CA ALA A 575 -9.58 -11.42 -8.10
C ALA A 575 -10.83 -12.22 -7.72
N VAL A 576 -11.95 -11.54 -7.40
CA VAL A 576 -13.24 -12.20 -7.16
C VAL A 576 -13.78 -12.83 -8.45
N THR A 577 -13.74 -12.08 -9.56
CA THR A 577 -14.14 -12.56 -10.89
C THR A 577 -13.38 -13.84 -11.26
N ASN A 578 -12.06 -13.85 -11.05
CA ASN A 578 -11.23 -15.01 -11.28
C ASN A 578 -11.49 -16.14 -10.27
N ALA A 579 -11.73 -15.84 -8.99
CA ALA A 579 -12.08 -16.85 -8.00
C ALA A 579 -13.41 -17.56 -8.34
N PHE A 580 -14.38 -16.82 -8.88
CA PHE A 580 -15.65 -17.36 -9.38
C PHE A 580 -15.45 -18.21 -10.63
N GLN A 581 -14.67 -17.73 -11.62
CA GLN A 581 -14.36 -18.50 -12.84
C GLN A 581 -13.50 -19.75 -12.56
N ALA A 582 -12.63 -19.71 -11.55
CA ALA A 582 -11.72 -20.78 -11.18
C ALA A 582 -12.17 -21.57 -9.93
N ALA A 583 -13.46 -21.54 -9.56
CA ALA A 583 -13.97 -22.19 -8.33
C ALA A 583 -13.56 -23.67 -8.19
N GLN A 584 -13.56 -24.41 -9.30
CA GLN A 584 -13.07 -25.80 -9.41
C GLN A 584 -11.60 -26.00 -9.02
N THR A 585 -10.76 -24.96 -9.07
CA THR A 585 -9.33 -25.04 -8.67
C THR A 585 -9.16 -25.05 -7.15
N PHE A 586 -10.10 -24.46 -6.41
CA PHE A 586 -10.04 -24.36 -4.94
C PHE A 586 -10.81 -25.49 -4.25
N SER A 587 -11.73 -26.14 -4.96
CA SER A 587 -12.60 -27.19 -4.41
C SER A 587 -11.82 -28.36 -3.79
N GLN A 588 -10.68 -28.78 -4.37
CA GLN A 588 -9.78 -29.78 -3.77
C GLN A 588 -9.29 -29.38 -2.37
N ALA A 589 -8.95 -28.11 -2.13
CA ALA A 589 -8.47 -27.64 -0.83
C ALA A 589 -9.61 -27.59 0.20
N VAL A 590 -10.79 -27.15 -0.24
CA VAL A 590 -12.02 -27.12 0.57
C VAL A 590 -12.47 -28.54 0.94
N ALA A 591 -12.45 -29.47 -0.03
CA ALA A 591 -12.84 -30.86 0.16
C ALA A 591 -12.06 -31.53 1.29
N VAL A 592 -10.73 -31.34 1.30
CA VAL A 592 -9.84 -31.90 2.33
C VAL A 592 -9.85 -31.12 3.66
N GLY A 593 -10.79 -30.18 3.85
CA GLY A 593 -11.06 -29.50 5.12
C GLY A 593 -10.27 -28.21 5.35
N MET A 594 -9.87 -27.48 4.30
CA MET A 594 -9.15 -26.22 4.45
C MET A 594 -10.04 -25.01 4.16
N GLU A 595 -10.00 -24.02 5.06
CA GLU A 595 -10.69 -22.74 4.93
C GLU A 595 -9.75 -21.63 4.45
N LEU A 596 -10.31 -20.50 3.99
CA LEU A 596 -9.54 -19.33 3.60
C LEU A 596 -8.92 -18.65 4.85
N ASP A 597 -7.58 -18.61 4.90
CA ASP A 597 -6.79 -17.89 5.91
C ASP A 597 -6.82 -16.39 5.57
N SER A 598 -6.23 -16.03 4.42
CA SER A 598 -6.04 -14.65 3.97
C SER A 598 -5.98 -14.54 2.45
N VAL A 599 -6.40 -13.39 1.92
CA VAL A 599 -6.07 -12.93 0.57
C VAL A 599 -4.95 -11.88 0.69
N THR A 600 -3.89 -11.98 -0.11
CA THR A 600 -2.93 -10.89 -0.30
C THR A 600 -2.80 -10.52 -1.78
N VAL A 601 -2.57 -9.24 -2.05
CA VAL A 601 -2.45 -8.68 -3.41
C VAL A 601 -1.26 -7.73 -3.45
N GLU A 602 -0.19 -8.17 -4.11
CA GLU A 602 1.09 -7.48 -4.26
C GLU A 602 1.36 -7.13 -5.72
N LYS A 603 2.20 -6.14 -6.03
CA LYS A 603 2.52 -5.82 -7.43
C LYS A 603 3.46 -6.88 -8.00
N SER A 604 3.09 -7.48 -9.13
CA SER A 604 3.81 -8.62 -9.70
C SER A 604 5.09 -8.20 -10.41
N PRO A 605 6.23 -8.88 -10.18
CA PRO A 605 7.44 -8.70 -10.98
C PRO A 605 7.39 -9.46 -12.33
N PHE A 606 6.38 -10.31 -12.56
CA PHE A 606 6.32 -11.24 -13.70
C PHE A 606 5.68 -10.64 -14.97
N CYS A 607 5.90 -9.35 -15.23
CA CYS A 607 5.19 -8.64 -16.28
C CYS A 607 6.05 -7.85 -17.27
N ARG A 608 5.39 -7.50 -18.38
CA ARG A 608 5.99 -6.73 -19.47
C ARG A 608 6.18 -5.28 -19.04
N ILE A 609 7.08 -4.59 -19.73
CA ILE A 609 7.09 -3.13 -19.73
C ILE A 609 5.71 -2.66 -20.22
N ASP A 610 5.16 -1.64 -19.56
CA ASP A 610 3.82 -1.06 -19.75
C ASP A 610 2.61 -1.94 -19.29
N SER A 611 2.83 -3.10 -18.67
CA SER A 611 1.80 -3.86 -17.93
C SER A 611 1.68 -3.40 -16.47
N ASP A 612 0.47 -3.42 -15.90
CA ASP A 612 0.20 -3.09 -14.49
C ASP A 612 -0.32 -4.33 -13.76
N CYS A 613 0.61 -5.18 -13.34
CA CYS A 613 0.29 -6.51 -12.84
C CYS A 613 0.31 -6.67 -11.33
N TRP A 614 -0.53 -7.57 -10.85
CA TRP A 614 -0.73 -7.86 -9.44
C TRP A 614 -0.77 -9.38 -9.21
N ASP A 615 0.09 -9.87 -8.33
CA ASP A 615 0.07 -11.26 -7.85
C ASP A 615 -0.94 -11.35 -6.71
N VAL A 616 -2.01 -12.11 -6.92
CA VAL A 616 -3.01 -12.43 -5.89
C VAL A 616 -2.68 -13.79 -5.31
N LYS A 617 -2.57 -13.87 -3.98
CA LYS A 617 -2.36 -15.12 -3.23
C LYS A 617 -3.57 -15.42 -2.35
N LEU A 618 -4.19 -16.57 -2.57
CA LEU A 618 -5.21 -17.14 -1.69
C LEU A 618 -4.53 -18.20 -0.80
N LYS A 619 -4.47 -17.93 0.50
CA LYS A 619 -3.85 -18.79 1.51
C LYS A 619 -4.95 -19.55 2.22
N PHE A 620 -4.89 -20.87 2.23
CA PHE A 620 -5.83 -21.76 2.89
C PHE A 620 -5.16 -22.48 4.06
N PHE A 621 -5.88 -22.68 5.16
CA PHE A 621 -5.40 -23.36 6.37
C PHE A 621 -6.41 -24.39 6.85
N ASP A 622 -5.94 -25.35 7.65
CA ASP A 622 -6.78 -26.33 8.33
C ASP A 622 -7.10 -25.81 9.75
N PRO A 623 -8.38 -25.55 10.08
CA PRO A 623 -8.77 -25.01 11.38
C PRO A 623 -8.73 -26.05 12.51
N GLU A 624 -8.92 -27.34 12.20
CA GLU A 624 -8.84 -28.43 13.19
C GLU A 624 -7.38 -28.81 13.48
N ASN A 625 -6.52 -28.73 12.47
CA ASN A 625 -5.13 -29.12 12.54
C ASN A 625 -4.18 -27.96 12.20
N SER A 626 -3.92 -27.14 13.22
CA SER A 626 -2.89 -26.08 13.22
C SER A 626 -1.43 -26.59 13.13
N ARG A 627 -1.21 -27.83 12.66
CA ARG A 627 0.09 -28.39 12.24
C ARG A 627 0.08 -28.98 10.82
N ARG A 628 -0.97 -28.76 10.02
CA ARG A 628 -1.05 -29.14 8.60
C ARG A 628 -0.68 -27.98 7.67
N ALA A 629 0.38 -28.16 6.87
CA ALA A 629 0.94 -27.18 5.96
C ALA A 629 -0.11 -26.39 5.16
N LYS A 630 -0.06 -25.05 5.21
CA LYS A 630 -1.04 -24.16 4.57
C LYS A 630 -0.93 -24.26 3.04
N LYS A 631 -2.06 -24.33 2.34
CA LYS A 631 -2.12 -24.43 0.87
C LYS A 631 -2.22 -23.02 0.28
N ILE A 632 -1.28 -22.63 -0.59
CA ILE A 632 -1.30 -21.33 -1.26
C ILE A 632 -1.63 -21.53 -2.73
N PHE A 633 -2.57 -20.75 -3.24
CA PHE A 633 -2.84 -20.57 -4.66
C PHE A 633 -2.44 -19.16 -5.06
N ARG A 634 -1.74 -18.99 -6.19
CA ARG A 634 -1.37 -17.69 -6.75
C ARG A 634 -1.78 -17.58 -8.20
N PHE A 635 -2.41 -16.47 -8.56
CA PHE A 635 -2.64 -16.06 -9.94
C PHE A 635 -2.18 -14.61 -10.13
N THR A 636 -1.61 -14.32 -11.30
CA THR A 636 -1.18 -12.98 -11.69
C THR A 636 -2.27 -12.36 -12.55
N ILE A 637 -2.66 -11.12 -12.28
CA ILE A 637 -3.64 -10.34 -13.04
C ILE A 637 -2.91 -9.14 -13.66
N ASP A 638 -3.12 -8.86 -14.95
CA ASP A 638 -2.80 -7.55 -15.55
C ASP A 638 -4.07 -6.68 -15.55
N VAL A 639 -3.95 -5.44 -15.06
CA VAL A 639 -5.03 -4.44 -15.02
C VAL A 639 -4.70 -3.17 -15.82
N SER A 640 -3.71 -3.19 -16.73
CA SER A 640 -3.46 -2.08 -17.67
C SER A 640 -4.66 -1.84 -18.59
N ASP A 641 -5.31 -2.90 -19.05
CA ASP A 641 -6.46 -2.82 -19.96
C ASP A 641 -7.81 -2.64 -19.23
N LEU A 642 -8.79 -2.09 -19.95
CA LEU A 642 -10.19 -1.94 -19.51
C LEU A 642 -10.83 -3.26 -19.05
N ILE A 643 -10.41 -4.38 -19.64
CA ILE A 643 -10.82 -5.73 -19.27
C ILE A 643 -9.56 -6.42 -18.73
N PRO A 644 -9.42 -6.59 -17.41
CA PRO A 644 -8.28 -7.29 -16.84
C PRO A 644 -8.15 -8.72 -17.33
N VAL A 645 -6.93 -9.26 -17.29
CA VAL A 645 -6.63 -10.62 -17.76
C VAL A 645 -5.77 -11.39 -16.76
N THR A 646 -6.01 -12.70 -16.64
CA THR A 646 -5.11 -13.61 -15.91
C THR A 646 -3.89 -13.97 -16.77
N LEU A 647 -2.71 -13.90 -16.16
CA LEU A 647 -1.46 -14.25 -16.80
C LEU A 647 -0.99 -15.64 -16.37
N GLY A 648 -1.22 -16.61 -17.26
CA GLY A 648 -0.86 -18.01 -17.05
C GLY A 648 -1.84 -18.76 -16.14
N GLU A 649 -1.45 -19.97 -15.76
CA GLU A 649 -2.26 -20.86 -14.93
C GLU A 649 -2.14 -20.52 -13.44
N VAL A 650 -3.19 -20.80 -12.66
CA VAL A 650 -3.14 -20.73 -11.20
C VAL A 650 -2.04 -21.66 -10.68
N ARG A 651 -1.04 -21.11 -10.00
CA ARG A 651 0.03 -21.88 -9.36
C ARG A 651 -0.40 -22.25 -7.95
N SER A 652 -0.17 -23.49 -7.53
CA SER A 652 -0.43 -23.88 -6.14
C SER A 652 0.73 -24.64 -5.52
N TRP A 653 0.99 -24.39 -4.25
CA TRP A 653 2.01 -25.07 -3.44
C TRP A 653 1.58 -25.14 -1.98
N SER A 654 2.32 -25.87 -1.16
CA SER A 654 2.11 -25.91 0.29
C SER A 654 3.24 -25.16 1.00
N SER A 655 2.89 -24.30 1.94
CA SER A 655 3.84 -23.65 2.85
C SER A 655 3.98 -24.46 4.12
N PRO A 656 5.21 -24.73 4.62
CA PRO A 656 5.41 -25.09 6.02
C PRO A 656 5.02 -23.92 6.94
N TYR A 657 5.10 -24.18 8.24
CA TYR A 657 4.80 -23.26 9.34
C TYR A 657 5.87 -22.20 9.56
#